data_AF-A0A3P1CPH7-F1
#
_entry.id   AF-A0A3P1CPH7-F1
#
_cell.length_a   1.000
_cell.length_b   1.000
_cell.length_c   1.000
_cell.angle_alpha   90.00
_cell.angle_beta   90.00
_cell.angle_gamma   90.00
#
_symmetry.space_group_name_H-M   'P 1'
#
loop_
_entity.id
_entity.type
_entity.pdbx_description
1 polymer ?
#
loop_
_entity_poly.entity_id
_entity_poly.type
_entity_poly.pdbx_seq_one_letter_code
_entity_poly.pdbx_strand_id
1 'polypeptide(L)'
;MRRLSYLLFIVAGSTGAFQACTTGSTSRSDGEKLPETVSYNFDIRPILSDKCLACHGPDANKREAGLRLDIAESAFKALQENPKAHALVAGKPELSEAFRRIITPDTSLLMPPPSSNLKLSAREINLIEKWIKQGAKYEKHWAFVAPRKAALPPIDQKAWPRNEIDYFILHKQEQKGLSPNEESDRERLLKRVSLDLTGLPPDLSMMDRFLTDTRPDAYEKVVDQLLKSPAYGEKMALHWLDLARYADSYGYQMDNFRTQWPWRDWVIHAFNQNMPYDRFITWQLAGDLLPVPPGGASGKEQLLATGFNRNHKITEEGAVDEEEYRVTYVTDRNDTFGKGLLGITLECAHCHDHKYDPFSQKEYYQLFAFFNNVDEMRSKYTPIDPDVGKPESYAKKPLMEISNDDVKSLLKFINKPDTSRLIVSVMGDLDTLRKTYILKRGVFDAYGDEVQPGTPASILPFNAAYPKNRLGLAQWLVDRKNPLTARVYVNRIWQEFFGRGIVKTAGDFGMQGELPTHPELLDWLAVDFMQQGWNIKRLVRQIVTSATYRQSIVVTPEKLRADPENVLLARAPRYHIPAELVKDLVLASSGLLNRTIGGPSVKPYQPPGLWESATAGGDGMLSTYNQDHGPALYRRGMYTFIKRTVPPPSLAIFDASNRDQCEVGRSKTNTPLQALVMMNDPTVLEASRVLAARLLRENSGIETKIGKAFRLIVNRKPTPQEQSVLITYFGEEMQTMKTKDLEKVLAVGDYPVPEKIDKKRLAALMRVISMIYNLEESITKS
;
A
#
# COMPACT_ATOMS: atom_id res chain seq x y z
N MET A 1 55.12 18.24 -49.72
CA MET A 1 54.69 17.20 -50.69
C MET A 1 54.48 15.93 -49.88
N ARG A 2 53.23 15.56 -49.57
CA ARG A 2 52.21 14.94 -50.45
C ARG A 2 52.27 13.40 -50.33
N ARG A 3 51.21 12.88 -49.70
CA ARG A 3 50.49 11.63 -50.02
C ARG A 3 51.32 10.35 -50.17
N LEU A 4 51.32 9.52 -49.12
CA LEU A 4 50.99 8.08 -49.10
C LEU A 4 51.55 7.47 -47.80
N SER A 5 50.74 7.38 -46.74
CA SER A 5 50.96 6.45 -45.59
C SER A 5 49.70 6.28 -44.72
N TYR A 6 48.51 6.59 -45.27
CA TYR A 6 47.23 6.18 -44.71
C TYR A 6 46.87 4.83 -45.34
N LEU A 7 47.21 3.69 -44.70
CA LEU A 7 46.51 2.37 -44.85
C LEU A 7 47.22 1.16 -44.20
N LEU A 8 48.15 1.34 -43.23
CA LEU A 8 48.83 0.18 -42.62
C LEU A 8 49.10 0.30 -41.11
N PHE A 9 48.17 0.90 -40.37
CA PHE A 9 48.18 0.90 -38.89
C PHE A 9 46.77 0.66 -38.30
N ILE A 10 46.05 -0.34 -38.81
CA ILE A 10 44.74 -0.78 -38.28
C ILE A 10 44.75 -2.23 -37.74
N VAL A 11 45.88 -2.95 -37.69
CA VAL A 11 45.85 -4.41 -37.39
C VAL A 11 46.69 -4.86 -36.18
N ALA A 12 47.18 -3.97 -35.30
CA ALA A 12 48.00 -4.40 -34.15
C ALA A 12 47.72 -3.66 -32.83
N GLY A 13 46.44 -3.57 -32.44
CA GLY A 13 46.05 -2.94 -31.17
C GLY A 13 44.68 -3.41 -30.63
N SER A 14 44.29 -4.65 -30.92
CA SER A 14 42.96 -5.20 -30.58
C SER A 14 43.02 -6.64 -30.05
N THR A 15 44.00 -6.94 -29.18
CA THR A 15 44.13 -8.24 -28.50
C THR A 15 44.26 -8.09 -26.98
N GLY A 16 43.42 -7.25 -26.36
CA GLY A 16 43.44 -7.05 -24.92
C GLY A 16 42.24 -6.32 -24.34
N ALA A 17 41.01 -6.62 -24.79
CA ALA A 17 39.78 -6.13 -24.15
C ALA A 17 38.51 -6.87 -24.65
N PHE A 18 38.48 -8.20 -24.66
CA PHE A 18 37.23 -8.97 -24.92
C PHE A 18 37.19 -10.29 -24.14
N GLN A 19 37.64 -10.28 -22.89
CA GLN A 19 37.54 -11.44 -21.99
C GLN A 19 36.95 -11.07 -20.61
N ALA A 20 36.02 -10.11 -20.60
CA ALA A 20 35.27 -9.73 -19.41
C ALA A 20 33.82 -9.38 -19.80
N CYS A 21 33.10 -10.31 -20.41
CA CYS A 21 31.62 -10.25 -20.55
C CYS A 21 31.03 -11.59 -21.04
N THR A 22 31.50 -12.73 -20.53
CA THR A 22 30.86 -14.04 -20.75
C THR A 22 31.11 -14.99 -19.58
N THR A 23 31.07 -14.50 -18.34
CA THR A 23 30.80 -15.38 -17.20
C THR A 23 29.30 -15.41 -17.02
N GLY A 24 28.70 -16.48 -17.54
CA GLY A 24 27.28 -16.74 -17.46
C GLY A 24 26.76 -16.60 -16.03
N SER A 25 25.58 -15.99 -15.93
CA SER A 25 24.56 -16.32 -14.95
C SER A 25 24.31 -17.83 -14.98
N THR A 26 25.20 -18.58 -14.34
CA THR A 26 24.95 -19.96 -13.95
C THR A 26 24.04 -19.90 -12.73
N SER A 27 22.87 -20.49 -12.89
CA SER A 27 21.85 -20.66 -11.86
C SER A 27 22.47 -21.24 -10.59
N ARG A 28 22.57 -20.42 -9.54
CA ARG A 28 22.97 -20.86 -8.18
C ARG A 28 21.93 -21.78 -7.51
N SER A 29 20.91 -22.25 -8.23
CA SER A 29 19.89 -23.18 -7.72
C SER A 29 20.38 -24.62 -7.53
N ASP A 30 21.55 -24.99 -8.07
CA ASP A 30 21.99 -26.39 -8.10
C ASP A 30 22.54 -26.92 -6.76
N GLY A 31 22.71 -26.04 -5.76
CA GLY A 31 23.14 -26.43 -4.40
C GLY A 31 22.04 -26.46 -3.34
N GLU A 32 20.79 -26.12 -3.68
CA GLU A 32 19.70 -26.04 -2.71
C GLU A 32 19.03 -27.42 -2.51
N LYS A 33 18.96 -27.89 -1.25
CA LYS A 33 18.31 -29.16 -0.93
C LYS A 33 16.82 -29.12 -1.34
N LEU A 34 16.35 -30.18 -1.99
CA LEU A 34 14.93 -30.35 -2.31
C LEU A 34 14.12 -30.49 -1.01
N PRO A 35 12.92 -29.88 -0.92
CA PRO A 35 12.06 -30.04 0.24
C PRO A 35 11.69 -31.52 0.43
N GLU A 36 11.50 -31.98 1.67
CA GLU A 36 11.14 -33.37 1.95
C GLU A 36 9.85 -33.78 1.24
N THR A 37 8.83 -32.94 1.34
CA THR A 37 7.56 -33.05 0.61
C THR A 37 7.45 -31.91 -0.39
N VAL A 38 7.15 -32.23 -1.65
CA VAL A 38 7.02 -31.24 -2.72
C VAL A 38 5.59 -30.71 -2.72
N SER A 39 5.43 -29.38 -2.61
CA SER A 39 4.12 -28.72 -2.70
C SER A 39 3.75 -28.45 -4.16
N TYR A 40 2.54 -28.83 -4.56
CA TYR A 40 2.05 -28.46 -5.89
C TYR A 40 1.94 -26.94 -6.03
N ASN A 41 1.45 -26.22 -5.00
CA ASN A 41 1.30 -24.78 -5.05
C ASN A 41 2.63 -24.01 -5.16
N PHE A 42 3.62 -24.38 -4.34
CA PHE A 42 4.84 -23.57 -4.19
C PHE A 42 6.03 -24.07 -5.01
N ASP A 43 6.09 -25.37 -5.33
CA ASP A 43 7.22 -25.95 -6.06
C ASP A 43 6.88 -26.29 -7.52
N ILE A 44 5.69 -26.85 -7.80
CA ILE A 44 5.38 -27.41 -9.12
C ILE A 44 4.59 -26.47 -10.02
N ARG A 45 3.51 -25.89 -9.52
CA ARG A 45 2.63 -25.00 -10.29
C ARG A 45 3.41 -23.84 -10.93
N PRO A 46 4.37 -23.16 -10.27
CA PRO A 46 5.16 -22.11 -10.92
C PRO A 46 5.93 -22.63 -12.13
N ILE A 47 6.55 -23.82 -12.01
CA ILE A 47 7.28 -24.46 -13.12
C ILE A 47 6.32 -24.75 -14.27
N LEU A 48 5.18 -25.39 -13.99
CA LEU A 48 4.20 -25.70 -15.03
C LEU A 48 3.65 -24.42 -15.68
N SER A 49 3.32 -23.42 -14.89
CA SER A 49 2.77 -22.15 -15.36
C SER A 49 3.73 -21.40 -16.28
N ASP A 50 5.01 -21.32 -15.90
CA ASP A 50 6.03 -20.61 -16.65
C ASP A 50 6.50 -21.40 -17.90
N LYS A 51 6.60 -22.73 -17.80
CA LYS A 51 7.26 -23.56 -18.82
C LYS A 51 6.31 -24.38 -19.70
N CYS A 52 5.08 -24.67 -19.24
CA CYS A 52 4.22 -25.68 -19.87
C CYS A 52 2.83 -25.15 -20.27
N LEU A 53 2.20 -24.31 -19.45
CA LEU A 53 0.77 -23.97 -19.61
C LEU A 53 0.47 -23.05 -20.81
N ALA A 54 1.47 -22.44 -21.44
CA ALA A 54 1.28 -21.70 -22.68
C ALA A 54 0.75 -22.59 -23.83
N CYS A 55 1.23 -23.84 -23.90
CA CYS A 55 0.85 -24.84 -24.91
C CYS A 55 -0.03 -25.96 -24.34
N HIS A 56 0.02 -26.22 -23.03
CA HIS A 56 -0.72 -27.29 -22.36
C HIS A 56 -1.61 -26.79 -21.22
N GLY A 57 -2.14 -25.57 -21.34
CA GLY A 57 -2.98 -24.91 -20.35
C GLY A 57 -4.37 -24.51 -20.89
N PRO A 58 -5.03 -23.53 -20.25
CA PRO A 58 -6.46 -23.28 -20.46
C PRO A 58 -6.84 -22.81 -21.86
N ASP A 59 -5.97 -22.06 -22.55
CA ASP A 59 -6.25 -21.50 -23.88
C ASP A 59 -6.41 -22.62 -24.93
N ALA A 60 -7.66 -22.88 -25.35
CA ALA A 60 -7.97 -23.91 -26.32
C ALA A 60 -7.37 -23.62 -27.71
N ASN A 61 -7.14 -22.35 -28.06
CA ASN A 61 -6.63 -21.95 -29.37
C ASN A 61 -5.11 -22.19 -29.53
N LYS A 62 -4.40 -22.39 -28.42
CA LYS A 62 -2.95 -22.66 -28.39
C LYS A 62 -2.62 -24.07 -27.91
N ARG A 63 -3.64 -24.89 -27.67
CA ARG A 63 -3.49 -26.16 -26.96
C ARG A 63 -2.93 -27.24 -27.88
N GLU A 64 -1.71 -27.66 -27.58
CA GLU A 64 -1.03 -28.76 -28.27
C GLU A 64 -1.50 -30.11 -27.71
N ALA A 65 -1.68 -31.09 -28.61
CA ALA A 65 -2.09 -32.48 -28.31
C ALA A 65 -3.38 -32.61 -27.46
N GLY A 66 -4.20 -31.57 -27.39
CA GLY A 66 -5.39 -31.52 -26.54
C GLY A 66 -5.11 -31.63 -25.03
N LEU A 67 -3.84 -31.58 -24.61
CA LEU A 67 -3.40 -31.86 -23.23
C LEU A 67 -3.57 -30.64 -22.32
N ARG A 68 -4.11 -30.88 -21.11
CA ARG A 68 -4.20 -29.89 -20.02
C ARG A 68 -3.41 -30.38 -18.82
N LEU A 69 -2.32 -29.69 -18.50
CA LEU A 69 -1.49 -29.95 -17.32
C LEU A 69 -1.92 -29.14 -16.09
N ASP A 70 -2.77 -28.14 -16.26
CA ASP A 70 -3.35 -27.33 -15.19
C ASP A 70 -4.52 -28.02 -14.46
N ILE A 71 -5.11 -29.07 -15.07
CA ILE A 71 -6.22 -29.85 -14.49
C ILE A 71 -5.76 -31.28 -14.23
N ALA A 72 -5.84 -31.70 -12.96
CA ALA A 72 -5.46 -33.04 -12.51
C ALA A 72 -6.12 -34.16 -13.34
N GLU A 73 -7.45 -34.10 -13.50
CA GLU A 73 -8.21 -35.10 -14.26
C GLU A 73 -7.68 -35.27 -15.69
N SER A 74 -7.37 -34.17 -16.37
CA SER A 74 -6.82 -34.24 -17.72
C SER A 74 -5.37 -34.73 -17.74
N ALA A 75 -4.55 -34.35 -16.76
CA ALA A 75 -3.16 -34.77 -16.69
C ALA A 75 -3.00 -36.28 -16.42
N PHE A 76 -3.97 -36.88 -15.73
CA PHE A 76 -4.03 -38.33 -15.47
C PHE A 76 -4.80 -39.12 -16.52
N LYS A 77 -5.53 -38.47 -17.44
CA LYS A 77 -6.27 -39.15 -18.50
C LYS A 77 -5.31 -39.76 -19.54
N ALA A 78 -5.76 -40.84 -20.18
CA ALA A 78 -5.06 -41.40 -21.34
C ALA A 78 -4.91 -40.33 -22.43
N LEU A 79 -3.73 -40.27 -23.05
CA LEU A 79 -3.42 -39.32 -24.12
C LEU A 79 -4.23 -39.64 -25.38
N GLN A 80 -4.70 -38.60 -26.08
CA GLN A 80 -5.52 -38.77 -27.28
C GLN A 80 -4.78 -39.51 -28.39
N GLU A 81 -3.49 -39.21 -28.57
CA GLU A 81 -2.63 -39.81 -29.60
C GLU A 81 -2.14 -41.21 -29.22
N ASN A 82 -2.12 -41.55 -27.93
CA ASN A 82 -1.71 -42.86 -27.44
C ASN A 82 -2.55 -43.27 -26.22
N PRO A 83 -3.62 -44.04 -26.43
CA PRO A 83 -4.53 -44.46 -25.35
C PRO A 83 -3.89 -45.33 -24.26
N LYS A 84 -2.67 -45.84 -24.46
CA LYS A 84 -1.91 -46.62 -23.45
C LYS A 84 -0.97 -45.77 -22.61
N ALA A 85 -0.79 -44.49 -22.96
CA ALA A 85 0.09 -43.57 -22.26
C ALA A 85 -0.71 -42.47 -21.55
N HIS A 86 -0.14 -41.93 -20.49
CA HIS A 86 -0.72 -40.84 -19.68
C HIS A 86 0.33 -39.74 -19.55
N ALA A 87 -0.10 -38.48 -19.48
CA ALA A 87 0.85 -37.39 -19.27
C ALA A 87 1.57 -37.56 -17.93
N LEU A 88 0.81 -37.88 -16.88
CA LEU A 88 1.30 -38.19 -15.54
C LEU A 88 0.77 -39.55 -15.08
N VAL A 89 1.63 -40.35 -14.46
CA VAL A 89 1.29 -41.60 -13.76
C VAL A 89 1.78 -41.47 -12.32
N ALA A 90 0.84 -41.41 -11.38
CA ALA A 90 1.14 -41.23 -9.97
C ALA A 90 2.12 -42.30 -9.45
N GLY A 91 3.21 -41.86 -8.81
CA GLY A 91 4.26 -42.71 -8.28
C GLY A 91 5.29 -43.20 -9.29
N LYS A 92 5.08 -42.98 -10.60
CA LYS A 92 5.86 -43.60 -11.68
C LYS A 92 6.31 -42.57 -12.73
N PRO A 93 7.38 -41.78 -12.45
CA PRO A 93 7.92 -40.82 -13.41
C PRO A 93 8.32 -41.48 -14.74
N GLU A 94 8.81 -42.70 -14.71
CA GLU A 94 9.22 -43.48 -15.89
C GLU A 94 8.07 -43.87 -16.81
N LEU A 95 6.83 -43.89 -16.31
CA LEU A 95 5.62 -44.10 -17.10
C LEU A 95 4.88 -42.79 -17.43
N SER A 96 5.35 -41.66 -16.90
CA SER A 96 4.76 -40.34 -17.14
C SER A 96 5.36 -39.72 -18.40
N GLU A 97 4.57 -39.66 -19.47
CA GLU A 97 5.05 -39.17 -20.77
C GLU A 97 5.56 -37.73 -20.69
N ALA A 98 4.93 -36.87 -19.87
CA ALA A 98 5.40 -35.50 -19.65
C ALA A 98 6.83 -35.48 -19.06
N PHE A 99 7.12 -36.35 -18.07
CA PHE A 99 8.45 -36.41 -17.47
C PHE A 99 9.49 -36.97 -18.44
N ARG A 100 9.14 -38.00 -19.21
CA ARG A 100 10.03 -38.57 -20.26
C ARG A 100 10.40 -37.53 -21.31
N ARG A 101 9.45 -36.69 -21.72
CA ARG A 101 9.69 -35.59 -22.66
C ARG A 101 10.52 -34.45 -22.05
N ILE A 102 10.50 -34.27 -20.73
CA ILE A 102 11.36 -33.28 -20.04
C ILE A 102 12.83 -33.72 -20.03
N ILE A 103 13.11 -35.02 -19.90
CA ILE A 103 14.48 -35.52 -19.69
C ILE A 103 15.12 -36.16 -20.94
N THR A 104 14.40 -36.25 -22.06
CA THR A 104 14.91 -36.91 -23.27
C THR A 104 16.04 -36.10 -23.92
N PRO A 105 17.11 -36.74 -24.42
CA PRO A 105 18.12 -36.06 -25.23
C PRO A 105 17.65 -35.76 -26.67
N ASP A 106 16.57 -36.40 -27.13
CA ASP A 106 16.02 -36.20 -28.47
C ASP A 106 15.29 -34.85 -28.57
N THR A 107 15.92 -33.89 -29.26
CA THR A 107 15.39 -32.53 -29.43
C THR A 107 14.07 -32.45 -30.17
N SER A 108 13.68 -33.49 -30.91
CA SER A 108 12.38 -33.56 -31.58
C SER A 108 11.22 -33.91 -30.63
N LEU A 109 11.54 -34.51 -29.48
CA LEU A 109 10.58 -34.94 -28.46
C LEU A 109 10.72 -34.13 -27.15
N LEU A 110 11.81 -33.38 -26.99
CA LEU A 110 12.11 -32.59 -25.81
C LEU A 110 11.04 -31.53 -25.56
N MET A 111 10.59 -31.43 -24.31
CA MET A 111 9.63 -30.43 -23.83
C MET A 111 10.22 -29.64 -22.64
N PRO A 112 10.14 -28.30 -22.63
CA PRO A 112 9.66 -27.42 -23.70
C PRO A 112 10.52 -27.55 -24.98
N PRO A 113 9.93 -27.38 -26.17
CA PRO A 113 10.66 -27.52 -27.42
C PRO A 113 11.73 -26.44 -27.51
N PRO A 114 12.89 -26.71 -28.16
CA PRO A 114 13.96 -25.72 -28.29
C PRO A 114 13.51 -24.37 -28.88
N SER A 115 12.51 -24.38 -29.76
CA SER A 115 11.92 -23.18 -30.37
C SER A 115 11.21 -22.25 -29.38
N SER A 116 10.78 -22.76 -28.21
CA SER A 116 10.18 -21.95 -27.15
C SER A 116 11.20 -21.05 -26.43
N ASN A 117 12.50 -21.34 -26.56
CA ASN A 117 13.59 -20.74 -25.78
C ASN A 117 13.48 -20.94 -24.25
N LEU A 118 12.57 -21.82 -23.80
CA LEU A 118 12.40 -22.17 -22.40
C LEU A 118 13.22 -23.43 -22.07
N LYS A 119 13.79 -23.47 -20.87
CA LYS A 119 14.53 -24.64 -20.35
C LYS A 119 14.20 -24.84 -18.88
N LEU A 120 14.18 -26.09 -18.43
CA LEU A 120 14.13 -26.43 -17.02
C LEU A 120 15.56 -26.60 -16.49
N SER A 121 15.79 -26.12 -15.28
CA SER A 121 16.99 -26.40 -14.49
C SER A 121 16.98 -27.82 -13.93
N ALA A 122 18.15 -28.32 -13.53
CA ALA A 122 18.26 -29.64 -12.89
C ALA A 122 17.37 -29.74 -11.63
N ARG A 123 17.31 -28.67 -10.83
CA ARG A 123 16.44 -28.61 -9.64
C ARG A 123 14.96 -28.72 -9.99
N GLU A 124 14.49 -28.02 -11.02
CA GLU A 124 13.08 -28.07 -11.44
C GLU A 124 12.70 -29.47 -11.96
N ILE A 125 13.58 -30.12 -12.73
CA ILE A 125 13.38 -31.50 -13.17
C ILE A 125 13.28 -32.44 -11.97
N ASN A 126 14.20 -32.31 -11.00
CA ASN A 126 14.20 -33.14 -9.80
C ASN A 126 12.97 -32.90 -8.91
N LEU A 127 12.44 -31.66 -8.85
CA LEU A 127 11.18 -31.36 -8.16
C LEU A 127 10.01 -32.07 -8.83
N ILE A 128 9.89 -31.99 -10.15
CA ILE A 128 8.82 -32.68 -10.90
C ILE A 128 8.92 -34.19 -10.71
N GLU A 129 10.13 -34.77 -10.82
CA GLU A 129 10.35 -36.19 -10.59
C GLU A 129 9.89 -36.61 -9.19
N LYS A 130 10.35 -35.87 -8.17
CA LYS A 130 10.02 -36.16 -6.77
C LYS A 130 8.52 -36.01 -6.51
N TRP A 131 7.88 -34.98 -7.06
CA TRP A 131 6.43 -34.79 -6.95
C TRP A 131 5.65 -35.94 -7.59
N ILE A 132 6.07 -36.42 -8.77
CA ILE A 132 5.45 -37.58 -9.40
C ILE A 132 5.64 -38.84 -8.53
N LYS A 133 6.86 -39.09 -8.02
CA LYS A 133 7.12 -40.19 -7.07
C LYS A 133 6.23 -40.10 -5.81
N GLN A 134 5.92 -38.89 -5.36
CA GLN A 134 5.01 -38.61 -4.23
C GLN A 134 3.51 -38.68 -4.61
N GLY A 135 3.20 -39.14 -5.82
CA GLY A 135 1.84 -39.39 -6.29
C GLY A 135 1.24 -38.26 -7.13
N ALA A 136 2.04 -37.27 -7.56
CA ALA A 136 1.61 -36.14 -8.40
C ALA A 136 0.36 -35.42 -7.89
N LYS A 137 0.23 -35.26 -6.56
CA LYS A 137 -0.99 -34.69 -5.95
C LYS A 137 -1.14 -33.23 -6.37
N TYR A 138 -2.26 -32.92 -7.03
CA TYR A 138 -2.67 -31.55 -7.32
C TYR A 138 -3.31 -30.92 -6.09
N GLU A 139 -3.04 -29.64 -5.87
CA GLU A 139 -3.61 -28.85 -4.77
C GLU A 139 -4.50 -27.73 -5.34
N LYS A 140 -5.55 -27.34 -4.59
CA LYS A 140 -6.25 -26.07 -4.85
C LYS A 140 -5.27 -24.91 -4.61
N HIS A 141 -5.42 -23.80 -5.33
CA HIS A 141 -4.54 -22.63 -5.15
C HIS A 141 -4.51 -22.21 -3.67
N TRP A 142 -3.31 -21.93 -3.15
CA TRP A 142 -3.09 -21.66 -1.72
C TRP A 142 -4.00 -20.53 -1.18
N ALA A 143 -4.25 -19.50 -1.99
CA ALA A 143 -5.08 -18.36 -1.62
C ALA A 143 -6.57 -18.71 -1.45
N PHE A 144 -7.01 -19.83 -2.02
CA PHE A 144 -8.39 -20.31 -1.96
C PHE A 144 -8.57 -21.51 -1.01
N VAL A 145 -7.57 -21.78 -0.17
CA VAL A 145 -7.60 -22.77 0.91
C VAL A 145 -7.54 -22.03 2.24
N ALA A 146 -8.46 -22.32 3.16
CA ALA A 146 -8.50 -21.67 4.47
C ALA A 146 -7.16 -21.86 5.22
N PRO A 147 -6.58 -20.79 5.80
CA PRO A 147 -5.29 -20.87 6.47
C PRO A 147 -5.35 -21.78 7.70
N ARG A 148 -4.23 -22.43 7.99
CA ARG A 148 -4.05 -23.26 9.19
C ARG A 148 -2.88 -22.71 10.00
N LYS A 149 -2.99 -22.70 11.33
CA LYS A 149 -1.90 -22.23 12.19
C LYS A 149 -0.72 -23.19 12.06
N ALA A 150 0.35 -22.75 11.40
CA ALA A 150 1.57 -23.52 11.25
C ALA A 150 2.24 -23.75 12.62
N ALA A 151 2.98 -24.86 12.75
CA ALA A 151 3.89 -25.03 13.87
C ALA A 151 5.10 -24.10 13.71
N LEU A 152 5.75 -23.73 14.81
CA LEU A 152 6.99 -22.96 14.72
C LEU A 152 8.08 -23.86 14.12
N PRO A 153 8.80 -23.39 13.08
CA PRO A 153 9.82 -24.21 12.44
C PRO A 153 11.05 -24.37 13.34
N PRO A 154 11.81 -25.47 13.18
CA PRO A 154 13.09 -25.64 13.85
C PRO A 154 14.11 -24.63 13.32
N ILE A 155 14.93 -24.10 14.23
CA ILE A 155 15.99 -23.13 13.93
C ILE A 155 17.28 -23.50 14.68
N ASP A 156 18.41 -23.10 14.12
CA ASP A 156 19.72 -23.31 14.74
C ASP A 156 20.01 -22.21 15.78
N GLN A 157 19.76 -20.94 15.44
CA GLN A 157 20.05 -19.80 16.33
C GLN A 157 18.90 -19.48 17.33
N LYS A 158 18.72 -20.33 18.33
CA LYS A 158 17.61 -20.23 19.30
C LYS A 158 17.55 -18.96 20.16
N ALA A 159 18.64 -18.20 20.26
CA ALA A 159 18.71 -16.98 21.08
C ALA A 159 18.26 -15.70 20.35
N TRP A 160 18.16 -15.72 19.02
CA TRP A 160 17.82 -14.54 18.22
C TRP A 160 16.33 -14.18 18.24
N PRO A 161 15.38 -15.15 18.14
CA PRO A 161 13.96 -14.84 18.15
C PRO A 161 13.48 -14.10 19.40
N ARG A 162 12.69 -13.04 19.21
CA ARG A 162 11.98 -12.33 20.29
C ARG A 162 10.52 -12.74 20.38
N ASN A 163 9.90 -13.11 19.25
CA ASN A 163 8.56 -13.67 19.20
C ASN A 163 8.42 -14.67 18.03
N GLU A 164 7.21 -15.17 17.80
CA GLU A 164 6.93 -16.24 16.85
C GLU A 164 7.26 -15.89 15.40
N ILE A 165 7.18 -14.61 15.01
CA ILE A 165 7.50 -14.15 13.66
C ILE A 165 8.94 -14.53 13.30
N ASP A 166 9.85 -14.33 14.26
CA ASP A 166 11.28 -14.48 14.05
C ASP A 166 11.69 -15.92 13.75
N TYR A 167 10.93 -16.92 14.21
CA TYR A 167 11.20 -18.33 13.91
C TYR A 167 11.03 -18.61 12.41
N PHE A 168 9.96 -18.12 11.79
CA PHE A 168 9.70 -18.33 10.37
C PHE A 168 10.71 -17.60 9.48
N ILE A 169 11.09 -16.38 9.87
CA ILE A 169 12.06 -15.56 9.15
C ILE A 169 13.46 -16.21 9.23
N LEU A 170 13.90 -16.53 10.45
CA LEU A 170 15.22 -17.12 10.67
C LEU A 170 15.34 -18.48 9.99
N HIS A 171 14.31 -19.32 10.05
CA HIS A 171 14.31 -20.61 9.36
C HIS A 171 14.55 -20.46 7.85
N LYS A 172 13.91 -19.48 7.21
CA LYS A 172 14.12 -19.20 5.78
C LYS A 172 15.50 -18.64 5.47
N GLN A 173 16.05 -17.81 6.35
CA GLN A 173 17.41 -17.31 6.23
C GLN A 173 18.44 -18.45 6.34
N GLU A 174 18.31 -19.32 7.35
CA GLU A 174 19.18 -20.48 7.57
C GLU A 174 19.14 -21.45 6.38
N GLN A 175 17.97 -21.74 5.82
CA GLN A 175 17.82 -22.52 4.58
C GLN A 175 18.61 -21.96 3.39
N LYS A 176 18.78 -20.63 3.35
CA LYS A 176 19.47 -19.90 2.28
C LYS A 176 20.90 -19.53 2.64
N GLY A 177 21.41 -20.00 3.78
CA GLY A 177 22.76 -19.71 4.26
C GLY A 177 22.98 -18.24 4.63
N LEU A 178 21.91 -17.51 4.96
CA LEU A 178 21.96 -16.14 5.44
C LEU A 178 21.81 -16.11 6.97
N SER A 179 22.45 -15.12 7.59
CA SER A 179 22.23 -14.77 8.98
C SER A 179 21.48 -13.44 9.08
N PRO A 180 20.72 -13.22 10.16
CA PRO A 180 20.12 -11.92 10.44
C PRO A 180 21.20 -10.86 10.68
N ASN A 181 20.82 -9.60 10.58
CA ASN A 181 21.63 -8.48 11.02
C ASN A 181 21.56 -8.31 12.54
N GLU A 182 22.56 -7.62 13.08
CA GLU A 182 22.49 -7.10 14.44
C GLU A 182 21.32 -6.11 14.61
N GLU A 183 20.94 -5.86 15.84
CA GLU A 183 19.92 -4.87 16.16
C GLU A 183 20.38 -3.47 15.74
N SER A 184 19.48 -2.67 15.18
CA SER A 184 19.76 -1.27 14.85
C SER A 184 20.12 -0.48 16.10
N ASP A 185 20.97 0.55 15.96
CA ASP A 185 21.22 1.47 17.06
C ASP A 185 19.91 2.12 17.54
N ARG A 186 19.91 2.53 18.82
CA ARG A 186 18.72 3.01 19.52
C ARG A 186 18.12 4.27 18.87
N GLU A 187 18.92 5.18 18.33
CA GLU A 187 18.41 6.40 17.71
C GLU A 187 17.63 6.09 16.42
N ARG A 188 18.23 5.29 15.52
CA ARG A 188 17.58 4.85 14.28
C ARG A 188 16.36 3.98 14.54
N LEU A 189 16.43 3.08 15.52
CA LEU A 189 15.30 2.23 15.89
C LEU A 189 14.12 3.04 16.44
N LEU A 190 14.40 4.07 17.25
CA LEU A 190 13.38 5.00 17.75
C LEU A 190 12.75 5.81 16.62
N LYS A 191 13.56 6.35 15.71
CA LYS A 191 13.07 7.08 14.53
C LYS A 191 12.12 6.20 13.71
N ARG A 192 12.55 4.98 13.39
CA ARG A 192 11.78 4.01 12.61
C ARG A 192 10.41 3.77 13.22
N VAL A 193 10.37 3.39 14.50
CA VAL A 193 9.12 3.02 15.17
C VAL A 193 8.22 4.23 15.42
N SER A 194 8.78 5.42 15.66
CA SER A 194 7.99 6.65 15.79
C SER A 194 7.27 7.00 14.48
N LEU A 195 7.99 6.97 13.36
CA LEU A 195 7.42 7.24 12.04
C LEU A 195 6.43 6.14 11.63
N ASP A 196 6.78 4.87 11.82
CA ASP A 196 5.93 3.74 11.44
C ASP A 196 4.65 3.64 12.31
N LEU A 197 4.63 4.16 13.54
CA LEU A 197 3.44 4.11 14.41
C LEU A 197 2.63 5.41 14.43
N THR A 198 3.25 6.57 14.23
CA THR A 198 2.56 7.87 14.38
C THR A 198 2.66 8.77 13.15
N GLY A 199 3.55 8.43 12.23
CA GLY A 199 3.92 9.27 11.10
C GLY A 199 4.68 10.54 11.48
N LEU A 200 5.13 10.65 12.73
CA LEU A 200 5.87 11.81 13.25
C LEU A 200 7.25 11.39 13.76
N PRO A 201 8.27 12.24 13.58
CA PRO A 201 9.59 12.00 14.18
C PRO A 201 9.51 12.12 15.72
N PRO A 202 10.39 11.41 16.47
CA PRO A 202 10.46 11.56 17.92
C PRO A 202 10.97 12.97 18.27
N ASP A 203 10.40 13.57 19.31
CA ASP A 203 10.95 14.82 19.85
C ASP A 203 12.21 14.56 20.69
N LEU A 204 12.98 15.62 20.96
CA LEU A 204 14.23 15.52 21.73
C LEU A 204 14.01 14.92 23.13
N SER A 205 12.87 15.18 23.75
CA SER A 205 12.55 14.68 25.08
C SER A 205 12.32 13.16 25.07
N MET A 206 11.64 12.66 24.05
CA MET A 206 11.48 11.22 23.80
C MET A 206 12.83 10.56 23.49
N MET A 207 13.65 11.19 22.65
CA MET A 207 14.99 10.69 22.33
C MET A 207 15.85 10.58 23.60
N ASP A 208 15.95 11.65 24.40
CA ASP A 208 16.80 11.68 25.59
C ASP A 208 16.31 10.69 26.66
N ARG A 209 14.98 10.59 26.89
CA ARG A 209 14.41 9.58 27.80
C ARG A 209 14.69 8.16 27.32
N PHE A 210 14.50 7.88 26.03
CA PHE A 210 14.72 6.54 25.51
C PHE A 210 16.19 6.16 25.56
N LEU A 211 17.12 7.05 25.22
CA LEU A 211 18.55 6.76 25.23
C LEU A 211 19.12 6.53 26.64
N THR A 212 18.49 7.14 27.67
CA THR A 212 18.91 6.97 29.07
C THR A 212 18.21 5.81 29.79
N ASP A 213 17.12 5.26 29.22
CA ASP A 213 16.41 4.11 29.79
C ASP A 213 17.13 2.79 29.49
N THR A 214 17.83 2.28 30.50
CA THR A 214 18.61 1.02 30.45
C THR A 214 17.79 -0.23 30.75
N ARG A 215 16.48 -0.11 31.01
CA ARG A 215 15.64 -1.27 31.30
C ARG A 215 15.55 -2.21 30.09
N PRO A 216 15.47 -3.54 30.29
CA PRO A 216 15.35 -4.50 29.20
C PRO A 216 14.11 -4.30 28.32
N ASP A 217 13.04 -3.71 28.88
CA ASP A 217 11.76 -3.46 28.23
C ASP A 217 11.57 -1.99 27.77
N ALA A 218 12.65 -1.21 27.73
CA ALA A 218 12.59 0.21 27.36
C ALA A 218 12.00 0.45 25.96
N TYR A 219 12.30 -0.44 25.01
CA TYR A 219 11.77 -0.35 23.64
C TYR A 219 10.27 -0.60 23.60
N GLU A 220 9.82 -1.66 24.26
CA GLU A 220 8.42 -2.06 24.34
C GLU A 220 7.56 -0.98 25.01
N LYS A 221 8.10 -0.30 26.03
CA LYS A 221 7.43 0.86 26.66
C LYS A 221 7.22 2.03 25.70
N VAL A 222 8.21 2.33 24.86
CA VAL A 222 8.06 3.36 23.82
C VAL A 222 7.03 2.94 22.78
N VAL A 223 7.04 1.68 22.33
CA VAL A 223 6.01 1.14 21.43
C VAL A 223 4.61 1.31 22.04
N ASP A 224 4.43 0.93 23.30
CA ASP A 224 3.15 1.04 24.01
C ASP A 224 2.70 2.50 24.19
N GLN A 225 3.64 3.43 24.35
CA GLN A 225 3.34 4.87 24.38
C GLN A 225 2.90 5.37 23.00
N LEU A 226 3.60 5.00 21.93
CA LEU A 226 3.30 5.42 20.56
C LEU A 226 1.95 4.86 20.08
N LEU A 227 1.62 3.61 20.41
CA LEU A 227 0.31 3.00 20.09
C LEU A 227 -0.88 3.68 20.81
N LYS A 228 -0.63 4.41 21.91
CA LYS A 228 -1.63 5.20 22.62
C LYS A 228 -1.74 6.63 22.10
N SER A 229 -0.77 7.08 21.29
CA SER A 229 -0.79 8.41 20.70
C SER A 229 -2.00 8.58 19.78
N PRO A 230 -2.74 9.70 19.85
CA PRO A 230 -3.81 10.00 18.89
C PRO A 230 -3.33 10.04 17.43
N ALA A 231 -2.04 10.34 17.20
CA ALA A 231 -1.40 10.33 15.88
C ALA A 231 -1.29 8.92 15.27
N TYR A 232 -1.47 7.86 16.06
CA TYR A 232 -1.54 6.48 15.56
C TYR A 232 -2.70 6.30 14.58
N GLY A 233 -3.89 6.77 14.93
CA GLY A 233 -5.07 6.67 14.07
C GLY A 233 -4.90 7.42 12.76
N GLU A 234 -4.28 8.60 12.78
CA GLU A 234 -3.93 9.38 11.58
C GLU A 234 -2.98 8.60 10.66
N LYS A 235 -1.91 8.01 11.23
CA LYS A 235 -0.95 7.19 10.47
C LYS A 235 -1.62 5.97 9.85
N MET A 236 -2.43 5.24 10.61
CA MET A 236 -3.07 4.01 10.15
C MET A 236 -4.19 4.29 9.15
N ALA A 237 -4.88 5.43 9.27
CA ALA A 237 -5.91 5.84 8.33
C ALA A 237 -5.34 6.08 6.93
N LEU A 238 -4.11 6.60 6.80
CA LEU A 238 -3.56 7.05 5.52
C LEU A 238 -3.65 6.00 4.40
N HIS A 239 -3.19 4.78 4.64
CA HIS A 239 -3.30 3.67 3.68
C HIS A 239 -4.76 3.28 3.42
N TRP A 240 -5.60 3.32 4.46
CA TRP A 240 -7.02 3.02 4.30
C TRP A 240 -7.76 4.05 3.42
N LEU A 241 -7.33 5.31 3.46
CA LEU A 241 -7.84 6.35 2.57
C LEU A 241 -7.48 6.07 1.10
N ASP A 242 -6.32 5.45 0.83
CA ASP A 242 -5.89 5.09 -0.53
C ASP A 242 -6.81 4.02 -1.10
N LEU A 243 -7.00 2.95 -0.30
CA LEU A 243 -7.88 1.85 -0.60
C LEU A 243 -9.33 2.33 -0.83
N ALA A 244 -9.79 3.24 0.03
CA ALA A 244 -11.13 3.78 -0.07
C ALA A 244 -11.29 4.82 -1.18
N ARG A 245 -10.23 5.25 -1.89
CA ARG A 245 -10.26 6.36 -2.86
C ARG A 245 -10.72 7.70 -2.24
N TYR A 246 -10.41 7.95 -0.97
CA TYR A 246 -10.81 9.22 -0.33
C TYR A 246 -10.13 10.42 -0.99
N ALA A 247 -10.87 11.50 -1.15
CA ALA A 247 -10.52 12.76 -1.81
C ALA A 247 -11.56 13.84 -1.41
N ASP A 248 -11.25 15.11 -1.62
CA ASP A 248 -12.13 16.21 -1.22
C ASP A 248 -12.96 16.76 -2.40
N SER A 249 -12.88 16.10 -3.55
CA SER A 249 -13.62 16.41 -4.77
C SER A 249 -14.15 15.15 -5.47
N TYR A 250 -15.11 15.30 -6.38
CA TYR A 250 -15.80 14.19 -7.02
C TYR A 250 -15.03 13.50 -8.15
N GLY A 251 -14.19 14.23 -8.89
CA GLY A 251 -13.49 13.80 -10.10
C GLY A 251 -14.27 14.07 -11.38
N TYR A 252 -13.98 13.30 -12.44
CA TYR A 252 -14.55 13.49 -13.78
C TYR A 252 -14.32 14.90 -14.36
N GLN A 253 -15.03 15.26 -15.41
CA GLN A 253 -14.89 16.53 -16.14
C GLN A 253 -15.29 17.73 -15.28
N MET A 254 -16.36 17.59 -14.50
CA MET A 254 -16.87 18.59 -13.55
C MET A 254 -16.51 18.18 -12.12
N ASP A 255 -15.32 18.59 -11.67
CA ASP A 255 -14.75 18.19 -10.39
C ASP A 255 -15.03 19.24 -9.30
N ASN A 256 -16.18 19.15 -8.58
CA ASN A 256 -16.49 20.04 -7.46
C ASN A 256 -16.23 19.40 -6.09
N PHE A 257 -16.39 20.21 -5.04
CA PHE A 257 -16.25 19.83 -3.64
C PHE A 257 -17.07 18.59 -3.28
N ARG A 258 -16.52 17.78 -2.37
CA ARG A 258 -17.17 16.64 -1.75
C ARG A 258 -17.02 16.69 -0.24
N THR A 259 -18.14 16.62 0.47
CA THR A 259 -18.16 16.52 1.93
C THR A 259 -18.08 15.06 2.39
N GLN A 260 -16.88 14.53 2.49
CA GLN A 260 -16.66 13.15 3.00
C GLN A 260 -15.62 13.07 4.13
N TRP A 261 -14.98 14.19 4.49
CA TRP A 261 -14.00 14.26 5.57
C TRP A 261 -14.51 13.75 6.94
N PRO A 262 -15.82 13.78 7.30
CA PRO A 262 -16.26 13.18 8.56
C PRO A 262 -16.10 11.65 8.58
N TRP A 263 -16.18 10.98 7.42
CA TRP A 263 -15.86 9.55 7.32
C TRP A 263 -14.36 9.31 7.55
N ARG A 264 -13.48 10.16 7.02
CA ARG A 264 -12.04 10.10 7.31
C ARG A 264 -11.77 10.24 8.81
N ASP A 265 -12.46 11.17 9.48
CA ASP A 265 -12.36 11.35 10.93
C ASP A 265 -12.83 10.09 11.69
N TRP A 266 -13.89 9.43 11.22
CA TRP A 266 -14.33 8.14 11.76
C TRP A 266 -13.28 7.04 11.57
N VAL A 267 -12.59 6.97 10.42
CA VAL A 267 -11.50 5.99 10.22
C VAL A 267 -10.36 6.21 11.22
N ILE A 268 -9.95 7.47 11.43
CA ILE A 268 -8.94 7.83 12.44
C ILE A 268 -9.40 7.39 13.83
N HIS A 269 -10.67 7.67 14.17
CA HIS A 269 -11.27 7.28 15.43
C HIS A 269 -11.28 5.77 15.62
N ALA A 270 -11.73 4.99 14.63
CA ALA A 270 -11.81 3.54 14.69
C ALA A 270 -10.44 2.88 14.93
N PHE A 271 -9.38 3.36 14.28
CA PHE A 271 -8.02 2.89 14.54
C PHE A 271 -7.51 3.27 15.94
N ASN A 272 -7.81 4.49 16.40
CA ASN A 272 -7.42 4.93 17.74
C ASN A 272 -8.12 4.13 18.85
N GLN A 273 -9.40 3.80 18.66
CA GLN A 273 -10.17 2.92 19.56
C GLN A 273 -9.79 1.44 19.42
N ASN A 274 -8.95 1.09 18.44
CA ASN A 274 -8.60 -0.29 18.13
C ASN A 274 -9.85 -1.14 17.87
N MET A 275 -10.79 -0.60 17.09
CA MET A 275 -11.98 -1.33 16.66
C MET A 275 -11.53 -2.66 16.01
N PRO A 276 -12.08 -3.82 16.42
CA PRO A 276 -11.78 -5.09 15.78
C PRO A 276 -11.98 -5.01 14.27
N TYR A 277 -11.03 -5.55 13.49
CA TYR A 277 -11.03 -5.38 12.04
C TYR A 277 -12.29 -5.96 11.36
N ASP A 278 -12.81 -7.08 11.85
CA ASP A 278 -14.08 -7.67 11.38
C ASP A 278 -15.27 -6.72 11.53
N ARG A 279 -15.37 -6.05 12.69
CA ARG A 279 -16.38 -5.01 12.93
C ARG A 279 -16.14 -3.80 12.03
N PHE A 280 -14.90 -3.35 11.94
CA PHE A 280 -14.51 -2.18 11.14
C PHE A 280 -14.90 -2.33 9.67
N ILE A 281 -14.69 -3.50 9.06
CA ILE A 281 -15.10 -3.73 7.66
C ILE A 281 -16.59 -4.03 7.52
N THR A 282 -17.21 -4.69 8.50
CA THR A 282 -18.66 -4.94 8.47
C THR A 282 -19.46 -3.64 8.52
N TRP A 283 -19.07 -2.69 9.37
CA TRP A 283 -19.73 -1.38 9.45
C TRP A 283 -19.56 -0.59 8.15
N GLN A 284 -18.38 -0.67 7.53
CA GLN A 284 -18.15 0.01 6.25
C GLN A 284 -18.96 -0.58 5.09
N LEU A 285 -19.23 -1.89 5.10
CA LEU A 285 -20.00 -2.55 4.04
C LEU A 285 -21.52 -2.46 4.25
N ALA A 286 -21.97 -2.53 5.50
CA ALA A 286 -23.39 -2.78 5.81
C ALA A 286 -23.85 -2.10 7.10
N GLY A 287 -23.20 -1.04 7.56
CA GLY A 287 -23.56 -0.33 8.78
C GLY A 287 -25.00 0.22 8.77
N ASP A 288 -25.53 0.54 7.59
CA ASP A 288 -26.92 0.95 7.35
C ASP A 288 -27.94 -0.19 7.50
N LEU A 289 -27.48 -1.45 7.41
CA LEU A 289 -28.30 -2.66 7.55
C LEU A 289 -28.18 -3.32 8.93
N LEU A 290 -27.35 -2.77 9.82
CA LEU A 290 -27.19 -3.30 11.17
C LEU A 290 -28.34 -2.86 12.08
N PRO A 291 -28.76 -3.70 13.04
CA PRO A 291 -29.75 -3.29 14.02
C PRO A 291 -29.18 -2.15 14.87
N VAL A 292 -30.01 -1.14 15.11
CA VAL A 292 -29.69 -0.05 16.04
C VAL A 292 -29.96 -0.57 17.48
N PRO A 293 -28.96 -0.64 18.36
CA PRO A 293 -29.16 -1.02 19.74
C PRO A 293 -30.03 0.02 20.48
N PRO A 294 -30.77 -0.39 21.53
CA PRO A 294 -31.57 0.52 22.34
C PRO A 294 -30.71 1.66 22.89
N GLY A 295 -31.11 2.91 22.63
CA GLY A 295 -30.34 4.12 22.99
C GLY A 295 -29.76 4.89 21.81
N GLY A 296 -29.98 4.46 20.56
CA GLY A 296 -29.90 5.28 19.32
C GLY A 296 -28.50 5.76 18.88
N ALA A 297 -27.52 5.73 19.78
CA ALA A 297 -26.18 6.26 19.57
C ALA A 297 -25.43 5.53 18.45
N SER A 298 -25.37 4.19 18.42
CA SER A 298 -24.50 3.54 17.41
C SER A 298 -25.02 3.66 15.96
N GLY A 299 -26.29 4.02 15.74
CA GLY A 299 -26.89 4.01 14.39
C GLY A 299 -26.25 5.00 13.42
N LYS A 300 -26.04 6.25 13.83
CA LYS A 300 -25.39 7.26 12.97
C LYS A 300 -23.90 7.00 12.77
N GLU A 301 -23.21 6.45 13.77
CA GLU A 301 -21.80 6.08 13.60
C GLU A 301 -21.65 4.89 12.62
N GLN A 302 -22.50 3.87 12.76
CA GLN A 302 -22.58 2.75 11.81
C GLN A 302 -22.90 3.24 10.41
N LEU A 303 -23.88 4.15 10.27
CA LEU A 303 -24.24 4.75 9.00
C LEU A 303 -23.09 5.56 8.41
N LEU A 304 -22.39 6.38 9.22
CA LEU A 304 -21.21 7.14 8.78
C LEU A 304 -20.13 6.22 8.21
N ALA A 305 -19.86 5.07 8.85
CA ALA A 305 -18.86 4.11 8.40
C ALA A 305 -19.08 3.66 6.95
N THR A 306 -20.35 3.55 6.53
CA THR A 306 -20.70 3.15 5.15
C THR A 306 -20.22 4.10 4.06
N GLY A 307 -19.77 5.31 4.44
CA GLY A 307 -19.10 6.27 3.56
C GLY A 307 -17.92 5.68 2.77
N PHE A 308 -17.33 4.56 3.23
CA PHE A 308 -16.35 3.77 2.47
C PHE A 308 -16.83 3.45 1.05
N ASN A 309 -18.09 3.05 0.91
CA ASN A 309 -18.73 2.72 -0.37
C ASN A 309 -19.16 3.95 -1.17
N ARG A 310 -19.03 5.15 -0.62
CA ARG A 310 -19.43 6.43 -1.26
C ARG A 310 -18.25 7.30 -1.67
N ASN A 311 -17.03 6.78 -1.49
CA ASN A 311 -15.82 7.49 -1.86
C ASN A 311 -15.45 7.35 -3.35
N HIS A 312 -16.16 6.60 -4.19
CA HIS A 312 -15.86 6.51 -5.63
C HIS A 312 -16.05 7.84 -6.37
N LYS A 313 -15.70 7.91 -7.66
CA LYS A 313 -16.00 9.09 -8.49
C LYS A 313 -17.49 9.17 -8.77
N ILE A 314 -18.04 10.38 -8.78
CA ILE A 314 -19.44 10.64 -9.11
C ILE A 314 -19.45 11.77 -10.15
N THR A 315 -20.13 11.57 -11.28
CA THR A 315 -20.23 12.62 -12.29
C THR A 315 -21.18 13.73 -11.82
N GLU A 316 -20.80 14.97 -12.12
CA GLU A 316 -21.65 16.15 -11.93
C GLU A 316 -22.03 16.79 -13.27
N GLU A 317 -21.67 16.15 -14.38
CA GLU A 317 -22.04 16.57 -15.72
C GLU A 317 -23.56 16.41 -15.94
N GLY A 318 -24.15 17.39 -16.63
CA GLY A 318 -25.54 17.32 -17.07
C GLY A 318 -25.68 16.47 -18.33
N ALA A 319 -26.88 15.95 -18.60
CA ALA A 319 -27.20 15.19 -19.82
C ALA A 319 -26.35 13.90 -20.02
N VAL A 320 -25.85 13.31 -18.93
CA VAL A 320 -25.24 11.98 -18.93
C VAL A 320 -26.31 10.87 -19.00
N ASP A 321 -25.94 9.68 -19.48
CA ASP A 321 -26.76 8.48 -19.28
C ASP A 321 -26.62 8.02 -17.82
N GLU A 322 -27.69 8.16 -17.05
CA GLU A 322 -27.68 7.81 -15.62
C GLU A 322 -27.41 6.32 -15.38
N GLU A 323 -27.83 5.45 -16.30
CA GLU A 323 -27.65 4.01 -16.16
C GLU A 323 -26.18 3.61 -16.36
N GLU A 324 -25.48 4.23 -17.32
CA GLU A 324 -24.04 4.04 -17.52
C GLU A 324 -23.25 4.36 -16.24
N TYR A 325 -23.53 5.51 -15.63
CA TYR A 325 -22.83 5.93 -14.42
C TYR A 325 -23.22 5.11 -13.20
N ARG A 326 -24.48 4.70 -13.07
CA ARG A 326 -24.88 3.78 -12.00
C ARG A 326 -24.13 2.45 -12.12
N VAL A 327 -24.07 1.85 -13.32
CA VAL A 327 -23.29 0.63 -13.54
C VAL A 327 -21.82 0.86 -13.19
N THR A 328 -21.25 2.01 -13.58
CA THR A 328 -19.87 2.39 -13.24
C THR A 328 -19.64 2.48 -11.72
N TYR A 329 -20.57 3.05 -10.94
CA TYR A 329 -20.45 3.16 -9.49
C TYR A 329 -20.52 1.80 -8.79
N VAL A 330 -21.41 0.92 -9.26
CA VAL A 330 -21.54 -0.43 -8.71
C VAL A 330 -20.31 -1.27 -9.07
N THR A 331 -19.79 -1.15 -10.29
CA THR A 331 -18.52 -1.75 -10.71
C THR A 331 -17.36 -1.29 -9.82
N ASP A 332 -17.21 0.01 -9.57
CA ASP A 332 -16.13 0.52 -8.71
C ASP A 332 -16.18 -0.06 -7.28
N ARG A 333 -17.38 -0.20 -6.69
CA ARG A 333 -17.55 -0.86 -5.38
C ARG A 333 -17.20 -2.34 -5.43
N ASN A 334 -17.67 -3.04 -6.46
CA ASN A 334 -17.40 -4.46 -6.67
C ASN A 334 -15.89 -4.73 -6.79
N ASP A 335 -15.20 -3.94 -7.62
CA ASP A 335 -13.77 -4.09 -7.87
C ASP A 335 -12.96 -3.70 -6.63
N THR A 336 -13.39 -2.66 -5.91
CA THR A 336 -12.74 -2.29 -4.65
C THR A 336 -13.01 -3.31 -3.54
N PHE A 337 -14.15 -4.00 -3.53
CA PHE A 337 -14.36 -5.13 -2.64
C PHE A 337 -13.40 -6.29 -2.98
N GLY A 338 -13.27 -6.64 -4.26
CA GLY A 338 -12.34 -7.67 -4.74
C GLY A 338 -10.89 -7.33 -4.41
N LYS A 339 -10.36 -6.25 -4.99
CA LYS A 339 -8.97 -5.83 -4.85
C LYS A 339 -8.66 -5.38 -3.42
N GLY A 340 -9.56 -4.61 -2.84
CA GLY A 340 -9.40 -3.94 -1.55
C GLY A 340 -9.74 -4.81 -0.35
N LEU A 341 -10.60 -5.82 -0.39
CA LEU A 341 -10.91 -6.64 0.81
C LEU A 341 -10.54 -8.11 0.65
N LEU A 342 -10.59 -8.64 -0.58
CA LEU A 342 -10.19 -10.02 -0.88
C LEU A 342 -8.77 -10.14 -1.44
N GLY A 343 -8.16 -9.04 -1.88
CA GLY A 343 -6.85 -9.08 -2.54
C GLY A 343 -6.90 -9.89 -3.82
N ILE A 344 -7.98 -9.76 -4.60
CA ILE A 344 -8.21 -10.49 -5.84
C ILE A 344 -8.66 -9.50 -6.92
N THR A 345 -8.15 -9.66 -8.14
CA THR A 345 -8.62 -8.93 -9.31
C THR A 345 -9.82 -9.63 -9.93
N LEU A 346 -10.98 -8.96 -9.93
CA LEU A 346 -12.22 -9.46 -10.52
C LEU A 346 -12.54 -8.76 -11.86
N GLU A 347 -11.79 -7.74 -12.22
CA GLU A 347 -12.09 -6.79 -13.30
C GLU A 347 -12.17 -7.48 -14.67
N CYS A 348 -11.35 -8.50 -14.94
CA CYS A 348 -11.47 -9.28 -16.18
C CYS A 348 -12.82 -10.00 -16.27
N ALA A 349 -13.35 -10.45 -15.13
CA ALA A 349 -14.64 -11.13 -15.03
C ALA A 349 -15.84 -10.22 -15.37
N HIS A 350 -15.62 -8.91 -15.50
CA HIS A 350 -16.65 -7.97 -15.92
C HIS A 350 -17.16 -8.29 -17.35
N CYS A 351 -16.25 -8.59 -18.28
CA CYS A 351 -16.59 -8.73 -19.70
C CYS A 351 -16.71 -10.19 -20.19
N HIS A 352 -16.01 -11.12 -19.54
CA HIS A 352 -15.94 -12.54 -19.88
C HIS A 352 -15.44 -13.33 -18.65
N ASP A 353 -15.51 -14.67 -18.64
CA ASP A 353 -14.93 -15.45 -17.52
C ASP A 353 -13.45 -15.11 -17.30
N HIS A 354 -13.03 -14.99 -16.05
CA HIS A 354 -11.67 -14.59 -15.73
C HIS A 354 -10.65 -15.56 -16.36
N LYS A 355 -9.61 -14.99 -16.99
CA LYS A 355 -8.70 -15.76 -17.85
C LYS A 355 -7.87 -16.80 -17.09
N TYR A 356 -7.48 -16.50 -15.85
CA TYR A 356 -6.56 -17.31 -15.05
C TYR A 356 -7.20 -17.84 -13.77
N ASP A 357 -7.77 -16.94 -12.98
CA ASP A 357 -8.49 -17.31 -11.76
C ASP A 357 -9.86 -17.95 -12.02
N PRO A 358 -10.31 -18.84 -11.10
CA PRO A 358 -11.56 -19.59 -11.24
C PRO A 358 -12.78 -18.72 -10.87
N PHE A 359 -12.99 -17.63 -11.60
CA PHE A 359 -14.11 -16.72 -11.45
C PHE A 359 -14.85 -16.58 -12.77
N SER A 360 -16.12 -16.95 -12.78
CA SER A 360 -16.98 -16.73 -13.95
C SER A 360 -17.48 -15.28 -14.02
N GLN A 361 -17.86 -14.84 -15.22
CA GLN A 361 -18.57 -13.58 -15.40
C GLN A 361 -19.88 -13.56 -14.61
N LYS A 362 -20.56 -14.71 -14.54
CA LYS A 362 -21.76 -14.85 -13.72
C LYS A 362 -21.49 -14.51 -12.25
N GLU A 363 -20.44 -15.07 -11.66
CA GLU A 363 -20.07 -14.80 -10.27
C GLU A 363 -19.67 -13.33 -10.04
N TYR A 364 -19.05 -12.68 -11.03
CA TYR A 364 -18.81 -11.23 -10.98
C TYR A 364 -20.12 -10.45 -10.81
N TYR A 365 -21.14 -10.72 -11.63
CA TYR A 365 -22.42 -10.02 -11.53
C TYR A 365 -23.27 -10.46 -10.32
N GLN A 366 -23.04 -11.66 -9.77
CA GLN A 366 -23.61 -12.06 -8.48
C GLN A 366 -23.02 -11.24 -7.33
N LEU A 367 -21.73 -10.91 -7.37
CA LEU A 367 -21.11 -10.02 -6.38
C LEU A 367 -21.56 -8.57 -6.58
N PHE A 368 -21.61 -8.11 -7.82
CA PHE A 368 -22.14 -6.80 -8.22
C PHE A 368 -23.56 -6.56 -7.65
N ALA A 369 -24.40 -7.58 -7.65
CA ALA A 369 -25.79 -7.49 -7.17
C ALA A 369 -25.90 -7.00 -5.71
N PHE A 370 -24.90 -7.24 -4.85
CA PHE A 370 -24.91 -6.73 -3.47
C PHE A 370 -24.86 -5.20 -3.39
N PHE A 371 -24.26 -4.54 -4.39
CA PHE A 371 -24.11 -3.09 -4.44
C PHE A 371 -25.10 -2.42 -5.40
N ASN A 372 -25.93 -3.21 -6.10
CA ASN A 372 -26.82 -2.74 -7.16
C ASN A 372 -28.14 -2.12 -6.65
N ASN A 373 -28.36 -2.09 -5.32
CA ASN A 373 -29.62 -1.65 -4.72
C ASN A 373 -29.56 -0.29 -4.01
N VAL A 374 -28.44 0.43 -4.12
CA VAL A 374 -28.25 1.72 -3.45
C VAL A 374 -29.13 2.81 -4.08
N ASP A 375 -29.81 3.62 -3.26
CA ASP A 375 -30.64 4.75 -3.72
C ASP A 375 -29.78 5.98 -4.07
N GLU A 376 -29.03 5.86 -5.16
CA GLU A 376 -28.02 6.84 -5.56
C GLU A 376 -28.24 7.51 -6.93
N MET A 377 -29.26 7.08 -7.66
CA MET A 377 -29.62 7.70 -8.92
C MET A 377 -30.37 9.02 -8.66
N ARG A 378 -30.20 9.99 -9.57
CA ARG A 378 -31.19 11.05 -9.73
C ARG A 378 -32.47 10.37 -10.20
N SER A 379 -33.56 10.49 -9.45
CA SER A 379 -34.86 10.10 -9.98
C SER A 379 -35.38 11.24 -10.84
N LYS A 380 -36.03 10.91 -11.97
CA LYS A 380 -36.84 11.87 -12.77
C LYS A 380 -37.92 12.59 -11.93
N TYR A 381 -38.20 12.06 -10.74
CA TYR A 381 -39.18 12.54 -9.77
C TYR A 381 -38.56 13.23 -8.55
N THR A 382 -37.23 13.25 -8.44
CA THR A 382 -36.56 14.16 -7.50
C THR A 382 -36.42 15.51 -8.18
N PRO A 383 -37.01 16.59 -7.63
CA PRO A 383 -36.66 17.94 -8.05
C PRO A 383 -35.14 18.09 -8.06
N ILE A 384 -34.61 18.97 -8.91
CA ILE A 384 -33.29 19.53 -8.68
C ILE A 384 -33.33 20.06 -7.25
N ASP A 385 -32.70 19.34 -6.33
CA ASP A 385 -32.52 19.84 -4.98
C ASP A 385 -31.68 21.10 -5.16
N PRO A 386 -32.26 22.28 -4.89
CA PRO A 386 -31.56 23.52 -5.14
C PRO A 386 -30.25 23.57 -4.35
N ASP A 387 -30.06 22.72 -3.33
CA ASP A 387 -28.89 22.71 -2.45
C ASP A 387 -27.89 21.58 -2.77
N VAL A 388 -28.16 20.73 -3.77
CA VAL A 388 -27.18 19.74 -4.26
C VAL A 388 -26.08 20.45 -5.04
N GLY A 389 -24.86 20.39 -4.52
CA GLY A 389 -23.69 21.07 -5.08
C GLY A 389 -23.44 22.46 -4.50
N LYS A 390 -24.21 22.91 -3.51
CA LYS A 390 -23.94 24.16 -2.76
C LYS A 390 -23.18 23.89 -1.44
N PRO A 391 -22.61 24.94 -0.78
CA PRO A 391 -21.89 24.82 0.50
C PRO A 391 -22.65 24.12 1.63
N GLU A 392 -23.98 24.01 1.54
CA GLU A 392 -24.84 23.41 2.57
C GLU A 392 -24.83 21.88 2.59
N SER A 393 -24.33 21.20 1.55
CA SER A 393 -24.27 19.73 1.53
C SER A 393 -23.04 19.18 0.83
N TYR A 394 -22.71 19.63 -0.38
CA TYR A 394 -21.81 18.97 -1.34
C TYR A 394 -21.93 17.44 -1.47
N ALA A 395 -22.72 16.73 -0.67
CA ALA A 395 -22.89 15.28 -0.64
C ALA A 395 -23.92 14.81 -1.67
N LYS A 396 -23.90 13.52 -2.01
CA LYS A 396 -24.84 12.89 -2.95
C LYS A 396 -25.62 11.80 -2.23
N LYS A 397 -26.90 11.64 -2.61
CA LYS A 397 -27.78 10.63 -2.02
C LYS A 397 -27.17 9.22 -2.12
N PRO A 398 -27.36 8.36 -1.10
CA PRO A 398 -28.04 8.63 0.18
C PRO A 398 -27.27 9.57 1.12
N LEU A 399 -28.00 10.38 1.89
CA LEU A 399 -27.44 11.46 2.72
C LEU A 399 -27.61 11.18 4.22
N MET A 400 -26.64 11.61 5.01
CA MET A 400 -26.76 11.72 6.47
C MET A 400 -26.35 13.12 6.92
N GLU A 401 -27.23 13.80 7.64
CA GLU A 401 -26.91 15.05 8.31
C GLU A 401 -26.25 14.80 9.68
N ILE A 402 -25.18 15.55 9.94
CA ILE A 402 -24.43 15.56 11.18
C ILE A 402 -24.65 16.91 11.86
N SER A 403 -25.57 16.93 12.82
CA SER A 403 -25.91 18.11 13.59
C SER A 403 -24.85 18.41 14.66
N ASN A 404 -24.88 19.63 15.20
CA ASN A 404 -24.02 19.99 16.33
C ASN A 404 -24.31 19.13 17.58
N ASP A 405 -25.53 18.67 17.77
CA ASP A 405 -25.89 17.78 18.88
C ASP A 405 -25.33 16.37 18.67
N ASP A 406 -25.29 15.88 17.43
CA ASP A 406 -24.60 14.63 17.10
C ASP A 406 -23.11 14.72 17.47
N VAL A 407 -22.43 15.82 17.12
CA VAL A 407 -21.01 16.03 17.44
C VAL A 407 -20.79 16.14 18.96
N LYS A 408 -21.68 16.80 19.71
CA LYS A 408 -21.56 16.92 21.17
C LYS A 408 -21.82 15.61 21.92
N SER A 409 -22.69 14.76 21.39
CA SER A 409 -23.16 13.56 22.11
C SER A 409 -22.50 12.27 21.62
N LEU A 410 -22.59 12.01 20.32
CA LEU A 410 -22.29 10.73 19.69
C LEU A 410 -20.96 10.75 18.92
N LEU A 411 -20.84 11.68 17.99
CA LEU A 411 -19.75 11.76 17.03
C LEU A 411 -18.67 12.76 17.50
N LYS A 412 -18.28 12.66 18.77
CA LYS A 412 -17.32 13.57 19.45
C LYS A 412 -15.94 13.64 18.81
N PHE A 413 -15.62 12.68 17.96
CA PHE A 413 -14.38 12.64 17.19
C PHE A 413 -14.41 13.53 15.94
N ILE A 414 -15.59 14.00 15.50
CA ILE A 414 -15.74 14.87 14.34
C ILE A 414 -15.38 16.30 14.74
N ASN A 415 -14.37 16.86 14.11
CA ASN A 415 -13.97 18.24 14.33
C ASN A 415 -14.72 19.17 13.37
N LYS A 416 -16.01 19.37 13.65
CA LYS A 416 -16.92 20.18 12.83
C LYS A 416 -16.77 21.67 13.16
N PRO A 417 -16.52 22.55 12.18
CA PRO A 417 -16.65 24.00 12.36
C PRO A 417 -18.11 24.41 12.64
N ASP A 418 -18.31 25.38 13.52
CA ASP A 418 -19.65 25.81 13.98
C ASP A 418 -20.52 26.48 12.90
N THR A 419 -19.94 26.86 11.76
CA THR A 419 -20.53 27.83 10.82
C THR A 419 -21.34 27.23 9.67
N SER A 420 -21.44 25.90 9.55
CA SER A 420 -22.11 25.26 8.40
C SER A 420 -22.95 24.04 8.77
N ARG A 421 -24.01 23.80 7.99
CA ARG A 421 -24.71 22.51 7.92
C ARG A 421 -23.73 21.46 7.38
N LEU A 422 -23.71 20.26 7.98
CA LEU A 422 -22.79 19.19 7.59
C LEU A 422 -23.57 17.97 7.14
N ILE A 423 -23.48 17.64 5.86
CA ILE A 423 -24.12 16.47 5.26
C ILE A 423 -23.05 15.64 4.59
N VAL A 424 -23.14 14.32 4.73
CA VAL A 424 -22.21 13.35 4.13
C VAL A 424 -22.94 12.31 3.30
N SER A 425 -22.25 11.76 2.30
CA SER A 425 -22.77 10.64 1.53
C SER A 425 -22.58 9.35 2.32
N VAL A 426 -23.65 8.56 2.43
CA VAL A 426 -23.69 7.25 3.12
C VAL A 426 -24.38 6.22 2.24
N MET A 427 -24.38 4.96 2.66
CA MET A 427 -25.19 3.92 2.01
C MET A 427 -26.63 3.98 2.50
N GLY A 428 -27.53 3.48 1.67
CA GLY A 428 -28.97 3.40 1.90
C GLY A 428 -29.59 2.74 0.68
N ASP A 429 -30.38 1.69 0.93
CA ASP A 429 -30.95 0.87 -0.13
C ASP A 429 -32.37 1.30 -0.48
N LEU A 430 -32.77 1.01 -1.72
CA LEU A 430 -34.15 1.11 -2.17
C LEU A 430 -35.05 0.13 -1.40
N ASP A 431 -36.30 0.54 -1.17
CA ASP A 431 -37.34 -0.32 -0.57
C ASP A 431 -37.71 -1.53 -1.45
N THR A 432 -37.31 -1.52 -2.73
CA THR A 432 -37.52 -2.61 -3.68
C THR A 432 -36.17 -3.10 -4.20
N LEU A 433 -36.07 -4.40 -4.46
CA LEU A 433 -34.84 -5.00 -5.00
C LEU A 433 -34.73 -4.73 -6.51
N ARG A 434 -33.63 -4.09 -6.91
CA ARG A 434 -33.26 -3.97 -8.32
C ARG A 434 -32.78 -5.32 -8.87
N LYS A 435 -33.32 -5.71 -10.02
CA LYS A 435 -32.82 -6.88 -10.76
C LYS A 435 -31.39 -6.65 -11.25
N THR A 436 -30.58 -7.69 -11.20
CA THR A 436 -29.20 -7.66 -11.71
C THR A 436 -29.09 -8.64 -12.87
N TYR A 437 -28.45 -8.21 -13.96
CA TYR A 437 -28.22 -9.04 -15.14
C TYR A 437 -26.72 -9.14 -15.41
N ILE A 438 -26.30 -10.24 -16.02
CA ILE A 438 -24.97 -10.31 -16.64
C ILE A 438 -24.95 -9.32 -17.80
N LEU A 439 -23.96 -8.43 -17.86
CA LEU A 439 -23.82 -7.51 -19.00
C LEU A 439 -22.91 -8.11 -20.07
N LYS A 440 -23.41 -8.20 -21.30
CA LYS A 440 -22.67 -8.77 -22.43
C LYS A 440 -21.46 -7.89 -22.72
N ARG A 441 -20.27 -8.46 -22.59
CA ARG A 441 -18.98 -7.75 -22.73
C ARG A 441 -18.85 -6.52 -21.82
N GLY A 442 -19.56 -6.48 -20.69
CA GLY A 442 -19.52 -5.35 -19.76
C GLY A 442 -20.27 -4.09 -20.21
N VAL A 443 -21.05 -4.16 -21.30
CA VAL A 443 -21.78 -2.99 -21.84
C VAL A 443 -23.06 -2.76 -21.03
N PHE A 444 -23.23 -1.57 -20.47
CA PHE A 444 -24.23 -1.26 -19.45
C PHE A 444 -25.70 -1.55 -19.84
N ASP A 445 -26.04 -1.43 -21.13
CA ASP A 445 -27.40 -1.64 -21.66
C ASP A 445 -27.61 -3.03 -22.31
N ALA A 446 -26.57 -3.86 -22.38
CA ALA A 446 -26.59 -5.14 -23.07
C ALA A 446 -26.86 -6.31 -22.11
N TYR A 447 -28.12 -6.48 -21.70
CA TYR A 447 -28.48 -7.51 -20.71
C TYR A 447 -28.40 -8.96 -21.24
N GLY A 448 -27.89 -9.84 -20.38
CA GLY A 448 -27.94 -11.30 -20.46
C GLY A 448 -28.82 -11.88 -19.36
N ASP A 449 -28.41 -13.02 -18.79
CA ASP A 449 -29.21 -13.73 -17.78
C ASP A 449 -29.33 -12.95 -16.46
N GLU A 450 -30.49 -13.02 -15.82
CA GLU A 450 -30.71 -12.48 -14.48
C GLU A 450 -29.90 -13.28 -13.45
N VAL A 451 -29.29 -12.59 -12.50
CA VAL A 451 -28.51 -13.17 -11.39
C VAL A 451 -28.98 -12.65 -10.04
N GLN A 452 -28.76 -13.48 -9.03
CA GLN A 452 -29.08 -13.18 -7.63
C GLN A 452 -27.77 -12.98 -6.84
N PRO A 453 -27.78 -12.22 -5.73
CA PRO A 453 -26.59 -12.01 -4.91
C PRO A 453 -25.88 -13.31 -4.53
N GLY A 454 -24.55 -13.33 -4.71
CA GLY A 454 -23.69 -14.49 -4.48
C GLY A 454 -22.21 -14.15 -4.61
N THR A 455 -21.34 -15.07 -4.22
CA THR A 455 -19.88 -14.86 -4.23
C THR A 455 -19.19 -15.99 -4.99
N PRO A 456 -17.93 -15.79 -5.42
CA PRO A 456 -17.17 -16.84 -6.10
C PRO A 456 -17.04 -18.10 -5.25
N ALA A 457 -17.56 -19.23 -5.76
CA ALA A 457 -17.60 -20.49 -5.04
C ALA A 457 -16.20 -21.06 -4.77
N SER A 458 -15.24 -20.68 -5.62
CA SER A 458 -13.83 -21.01 -5.47
C SER A 458 -13.19 -20.39 -4.22
N ILE A 459 -13.68 -19.26 -3.70
CA ILE A 459 -13.17 -18.67 -2.44
C ILE A 459 -13.86 -19.33 -1.25
N LEU A 460 -15.18 -19.14 -1.16
CA LEU A 460 -16.06 -19.71 -0.15
C LEU A 460 -17.49 -19.64 -0.71
N PRO A 461 -18.22 -20.77 -0.85
CA PRO A 461 -19.59 -20.74 -1.35
C PRO A 461 -20.52 -19.87 -0.50
N PHE A 462 -21.29 -18.98 -1.14
CA PHE A 462 -22.36 -18.24 -0.49
C PHE A 462 -23.55 -19.17 -0.23
N ASN A 463 -23.86 -19.45 1.04
CA ASN A 463 -24.91 -20.38 1.43
C ASN A 463 -26.07 -19.66 2.16
N ALA A 464 -27.14 -20.40 2.46
CA ALA A 464 -28.37 -19.84 3.05
C ALA A 464 -28.20 -19.28 4.48
N ALA A 465 -27.05 -19.47 5.14
CA ALA A 465 -26.79 -18.86 6.44
C ALA A 465 -26.55 -17.35 6.36
N TYR A 466 -26.21 -16.83 5.17
CA TYR A 466 -26.02 -15.40 4.95
C TYR A 466 -27.25 -14.79 4.28
N PRO A 467 -27.76 -13.63 4.75
CA PRO A 467 -28.80 -12.91 4.04
C PRO A 467 -28.28 -12.43 2.66
N LYS A 468 -29.15 -12.40 1.64
CA LYS A 468 -28.78 -11.99 0.27
C LYS A 468 -28.70 -10.47 0.11
N ASN A 469 -27.95 -9.80 0.99
CA ASN A 469 -27.69 -8.36 0.99
C ASN A 469 -26.26 -8.07 1.49
N ARG A 470 -25.87 -6.79 1.56
CA ARG A 470 -24.51 -6.41 1.98
C ARG A 470 -24.14 -6.90 3.38
N LEU A 471 -25.10 -7.06 4.29
CA LEU A 471 -24.83 -7.61 5.61
C LEU A 471 -24.39 -9.07 5.52
N GLY A 472 -25.01 -9.87 4.67
CA GLY A 472 -24.56 -11.25 4.44
C GLY A 472 -23.24 -11.32 3.70
N LEU A 473 -22.96 -10.40 2.78
CA LEU A 473 -21.64 -10.27 2.17
C LEU A 473 -20.55 -9.96 3.22
N ALA A 474 -20.84 -9.05 4.16
CA ALA A 474 -19.93 -8.71 5.25
C ALA A 474 -19.69 -9.91 6.20
N GLN A 475 -20.75 -10.65 6.55
CA GLN A 475 -20.66 -11.89 7.34
C GLN A 475 -19.83 -12.96 6.64
N TRP A 476 -20.03 -13.14 5.33
CA TRP A 476 -19.25 -14.06 4.49
C TRP A 476 -17.77 -13.66 4.42
N LEU A 477 -17.49 -12.35 4.37
CA LEU A 477 -16.13 -11.83 4.32
C LEU A 477 -15.36 -12.13 5.61
N VAL A 478 -15.97 -11.98 6.77
CA VAL A 478 -15.30 -12.21 8.07
C VAL A 478 -15.43 -13.65 8.59
N ASP A 479 -16.06 -14.54 7.82
CA ASP A 479 -16.15 -15.95 8.19
C ASP A 479 -14.75 -16.55 8.35
N ARG A 480 -14.51 -17.32 9.42
CA ARG A 480 -13.21 -17.95 9.68
C ARG A 480 -12.79 -18.94 8.59
N LYS A 481 -13.72 -19.41 7.77
CA LYS A 481 -13.45 -20.26 6.60
C LYS A 481 -13.09 -19.46 5.35
N ASN A 482 -13.30 -18.15 5.34
CA ASN A 482 -12.87 -17.29 4.25
C ASN A 482 -11.33 -17.25 4.22
N PRO A 483 -10.69 -17.68 3.11
CA PRO A 483 -9.24 -17.85 3.09
C PRO A 483 -8.45 -16.55 2.92
N LEU A 484 -9.11 -15.43 2.59
CA LEU A 484 -8.43 -14.21 2.11
C LEU A 484 -8.42 -13.09 3.13
N THR A 485 -9.55 -12.76 3.75
CA THR A 485 -9.73 -11.54 4.55
C THR A 485 -8.61 -11.28 5.57
N ALA A 486 -8.28 -12.28 6.39
CA ALA A 486 -7.21 -12.14 7.39
C ALA A 486 -5.81 -12.08 6.76
N ARG A 487 -5.53 -12.90 5.74
CA ARG A 487 -4.24 -12.91 5.03
C ARG A 487 -3.97 -11.57 4.35
N VAL A 488 -4.97 -11.03 3.65
CA VAL A 488 -4.88 -9.78 2.91
C VAL A 488 -4.60 -8.62 3.86
N TYR A 489 -5.32 -8.55 4.98
CA TYR A 489 -5.11 -7.49 5.96
C TYR A 489 -3.73 -7.59 6.61
N VAL A 490 -3.35 -8.77 7.11
CA VAL A 490 -2.02 -9.02 7.69
C VAL A 490 -0.91 -8.66 6.70
N ASN A 491 -1.04 -9.06 5.44
CA ASN A 491 -0.06 -8.79 4.40
C ASN A 491 0.13 -7.29 4.15
N ARG A 492 -0.95 -6.50 4.20
CA ARG A 492 -0.87 -5.04 4.06
C ARG A 492 -0.25 -4.38 5.27
N ILE A 493 -0.64 -4.79 6.47
CA ILE A 493 0.00 -4.29 7.69
C ILE A 493 1.51 -4.59 7.63
N TRP A 494 1.88 -5.80 7.22
CA TRP A 494 3.28 -6.17 6.97
C TRP A 494 3.96 -5.27 5.94
N GLN A 495 3.30 -5.01 4.80
CA GLN A 495 3.79 -4.13 3.75
C GLN A 495 4.06 -2.71 4.26
N GLU A 496 3.23 -2.16 5.14
CA GLU A 496 3.44 -0.81 5.70
C GLU A 496 4.74 -0.71 6.50
N PHE A 497 5.09 -1.76 7.25
CA PHE A 497 6.30 -1.78 8.09
C PHE A 497 7.55 -2.26 7.35
N PHE A 498 7.41 -3.18 6.39
CA PHE A 498 8.55 -3.75 5.68
C PHE A 498 8.76 -3.17 4.28
N GLY A 499 7.83 -2.35 3.81
CA GLY A 499 7.82 -1.75 2.48
C GLY A 499 7.43 -2.69 1.35
N ARG A 500 7.29 -3.98 1.66
CA ARG A 500 6.92 -5.09 0.77
C ARG A 500 6.07 -6.08 1.57
N GLY A 501 4.93 -6.52 1.03
CA GLY A 501 4.13 -7.59 1.64
C GLY A 501 4.82 -8.95 1.59
N ILE A 502 4.42 -9.88 2.45
CA ILE A 502 4.80 -11.30 2.33
C ILE A 502 4.41 -11.81 0.94
N VAL A 503 3.24 -11.39 0.45
CA VAL A 503 2.81 -11.41 -0.95
C VAL A 503 3.01 -10.00 -1.50
N LYS A 504 3.87 -9.84 -2.51
CA LYS A 504 4.18 -8.52 -3.09
C LYS A 504 2.97 -7.87 -3.75
N THR A 505 2.20 -8.68 -4.48
CA THR A 505 1.01 -8.25 -5.21
C THR A 505 -0.16 -8.13 -4.24
N ALA A 506 -0.16 -7.10 -3.40
CA ALA A 506 -1.15 -6.95 -2.31
C ALA A 506 -2.62 -6.83 -2.77
N GLY A 507 -2.87 -6.61 -4.07
CA GLY A 507 -4.19 -6.61 -4.69
C GLY A 507 -4.54 -7.86 -5.49
N ASP A 508 -3.60 -8.79 -5.63
CA ASP A 508 -3.79 -10.02 -6.39
C ASP A 508 -3.03 -11.19 -5.74
N PHE A 509 -3.79 -12.02 -5.02
CA PHE A 509 -3.38 -13.28 -4.41
C PHE A 509 -3.75 -14.47 -5.32
N GLY A 510 -4.36 -14.21 -6.48
CA GLY A 510 -4.80 -15.19 -7.43
C GLY A 510 -3.64 -15.81 -8.21
N MET A 511 -3.97 -16.38 -9.37
CA MET A 511 -3.05 -17.13 -10.22
C MET A 511 -2.01 -16.26 -10.94
N GLN A 512 -2.21 -14.93 -10.97
CA GLN A 512 -1.23 -13.97 -11.52
C GLN A 512 -0.46 -13.22 -10.44
N GLY A 513 -0.83 -13.40 -9.17
CA GLY A 513 -0.13 -12.86 -8.03
C GLY A 513 1.24 -13.51 -7.79
N GLU A 514 2.15 -12.78 -7.14
CA GLU A 514 3.39 -13.38 -6.64
C GLU A 514 3.09 -14.35 -5.48
N LEU A 515 3.84 -15.45 -5.40
CA LEU A 515 3.76 -16.36 -4.26
C LEU A 515 4.21 -15.68 -2.96
N PRO A 516 3.63 -16.05 -1.80
CA PRO A 516 4.11 -15.59 -0.51
C PRO A 516 5.55 -16.04 -0.29
N THR A 517 6.41 -15.12 0.18
CA THR A 517 7.81 -15.42 0.48
C THR A 517 7.95 -16.34 1.70
N HIS A 518 7.01 -16.19 2.65
CA HIS A 518 6.91 -16.97 3.89
C HIS A 518 5.46 -17.44 4.08
N PRO A 519 5.00 -18.48 3.34
CA PRO A 519 3.61 -18.92 3.36
C PRO A 519 3.13 -19.33 4.76
N GLU A 520 3.96 -20.05 5.51
CA GLU A 520 3.63 -20.49 6.87
C GLU A 520 3.49 -19.32 7.84
N LEU A 521 4.32 -18.28 7.70
CA LEU A 521 4.22 -17.05 8.49
C LEU A 521 2.92 -16.29 8.19
N LEU A 522 2.57 -16.17 6.90
CA LEU A 522 1.32 -15.51 6.49
C LEU A 522 0.10 -16.22 7.10
N ASP A 523 0.06 -17.55 7.00
CA ASP A 523 -1.02 -18.36 7.57
C ASP A 523 -1.04 -18.29 9.09
N TRP A 524 0.14 -18.34 9.74
CA TRP A 524 0.27 -18.22 11.18
C TRP A 524 -0.29 -16.88 11.67
N LEU A 525 0.14 -15.77 11.07
CA LEU A 525 -0.31 -14.42 11.43
C LEU A 525 -1.81 -14.24 11.14
N ALA A 526 -2.32 -14.75 10.02
CA ALA A 526 -3.74 -14.66 9.68
C ALA A 526 -4.62 -15.40 10.69
N VAL A 527 -4.26 -16.63 11.05
CA VAL A 527 -5.01 -17.41 12.04
C VAL A 527 -4.88 -16.82 13.44
N ASP A 528 -3.68 -16.38 13.83
CA ASP A 528 -3.46 -15.73 15.11
C ASP A 528 -4.27 -14.43 15.23
N PHE A 529 -4.30 -13.61 14.18
CA PHE A 529 -5.09 -12.38 14.14
C PHE A 529 -6.59 -12.64 14.36
N MET A 530 -7.16 -13.65 13.70
CA MET A 530 -8.55 -14.05 13.92
C MET A 530 -8.79 -14.62 15.33
N GLN A 531 -7.84 -15.38 15.88
CA GLN A 531 -7.93 -15.96 17.22
C GLN A 531 -7.87 -14.89 18.32
N GLN A 532 -7.11 -13.82 18.10
CA GLN A 532 -6.97 -12.69 19.02
C GLN A 532 -8.03 -11.60 18.81
N GLY A 533 -9.17 -11.96 18.22
CA GLY A 533 -10.33 -11.07 18.06
C GLY A 533 -10.08 -9.91 17.11
N TRP A 534 -9.32 -10.13 16.02
CA TRP A 534 -9.07 -9.12 14.99
C TRP A 534 -8.44 -7.83 15.53
N ASN A 535 -7.61 -7.96 16.57
CA ASN A 535 -7.00 -6.85 17.31
C ASN A 535 -5.80 -6.24 16.54
N ILE A 536 -6.02 -5.07 15.94
CA ILE A 536 -5.06 -4.40 15.06
C ILE A 536 -3.81 -3.95 15.83
N LYS A 537 -3.97 -3.26 16.96
CA LYS A 537 -2.83 -2.78 17.76
C LYS A 537 -1.97 -3.93 18.29
N ARG A 538 -2.56 -5.09 18.61
CA ARG A 538 -1.81 -6.28 19.01
C ARG A 538 -0.97 -6.83 17.86
N LEU A 539 -1.53 -6.93 16.65
CA LEU A 539 -0.79 -7.35 15.45
C LEU A 539 0.37 -6.40 15.17
N VAL A 540 0.11 -5.09 15.15
CA VAL A 540 1.13 -4.05 14.94
C VAL A 540 2.23 -4.15 16.01
N ARG A 541 1.86 -4.28 17.29
CA ARG A 541 2.82 -4.45 18.40
C ARG A 541 3.69 -5.68 18.19
N GLN A 542 3.12 -6.82 17.80
CA GLN A 542 3.88 -8.04 17.56
C GLN A 542 4.91 -7.87 16.43
N ILE A 543 4.52 -7.19 15.35
CA ILE A 543 5.43 -6.89 14.22
C ILE A 543 6.59 -6.01 14.68
N VAL A 544 6.31 -4.85 15.28
CA VAL A 544 7.37 -3.88 15.61
C VAL A 544 8.27 -4.32 16.76
N THR A 545 7.84 -5.28 17.59
CA THR A 545 8.67 -5.86 18.68
C THR A 545 9.46 -7.10 18.27
N SER A 546 9.28 -7.60 17.05
CA SER A 546 10.06 -8.73 16.51
C SER A 546 11.55 -8.38 16.36
N ALA A 547 12.43 -9.38 16.48
CA ALA A 547 13.85 -9.20 16.16
C ALA A 547 14.01 -8.81 14.68
N THR A 548 13.19 -9.39 13.81
CA THR A 548 13.13 -9.10 12.37
C THR A 548 12.97 -7.60 12.08
N TYR A 549 12.01 -6.94 12.73
CA TYR A 549 11.77 -5.50 12.55
C TYR A 549 12.90 -4.65 13.13
N ARG A 550 13.55 -5.09 14.21
CA ARG A 550 14.59 -4.31 14.92
C ARG A 550 15.97 -4.37 14.27
N GLN A 551 16.18 -5.20 13.26
CA GLN A 551 17.46 -5.33 12.56
C GLN A 551 18.01 -3.99 12.02
N SER A 552 19.34 -3.93 11.91
CA SER A 552 20.08 -2.86 11.24
C SER A 552 19.83 -2.89 9.72
N ILE A 553 19.95 -1.71 9.08
CA ILE A 553 19.86 -1.55 7.62
C ILE A 553 21.19 -1.86 6.91
N VAL A 554 22.29 -2.01 7.65
CA VAL A 554 23.64 -2.20 7.09
C VAL A 554 23.64 -3.45 6.21
N VAL A 555 24.11 -3.32 4.97
CA VAL A 555 24.13 -4.43 4.01
C VAL A 555 25.55 -4.67 3.51
N THR A 556 26.03 -5.89 3.69
CA THR A 556 27.30 -6.36 3.10
C THR A 556 27.10 -6.68 1.62
N PRO A 557 28.11 -6.54 0.75
CA PRO A 557 28.04 -6.95 -0.65
C PRO A 557 27.58 -8.40 -0.87
N GLU A 558 27.89 -9.30 0.06
CA GLU A 558 27.49 -10.72 0.05
C GLU A 558 25.97 -10.86 0.19
N LYS A 559 25.41 -10.29 1.26
CA LYS A 559 23.96 -10.25 1.50
C LYS A 559 23.21 -9.53 0.36
N LEU A 560 23.75 -8.44 -0.17
CA LEU A 560 23.11 -7.72 -1.28
C LEU A 560 23.06 -8.57 -2.55
N ARG A 561 24.13 -9.31 -2.87
CA ARG A 561 24.15 -10.24 -4.01
C ARG A 561 23.24 -11.45 -3.80
N ALA A 562 23.11 -11.94 -2.56
CA ALA A 562 22.28 -13.09 -2.24
C ALA A 562 20.79 -12.76 -2.21
N ASP A 563 20.42 -11.58 -1.72
CA ASP A 563 19.04 -11.13 -1.58
C ASP A 563 18.93 -9.60 -1.82
N PRO A 564 18.99 -9.16 -3.08
CA PRO A 564 18.98 -7.74 -3.43
C PRO A 564 17.70 -7.02 -3.02
N GLU A 565 16.57 -7.72 -3.16
CA GLU A 565 15.22 -7.21 -2.86
C GLU A 565 14.83 -7.33 -1.37
N ASN A 566 15.73 -7.86 -0.53
CA ASN A 566 15.49 -8.11 0.90
C ASN A 566 14.26 -8.98 1.18
N VAL A 567 14.01 -9.98 0.32
CA VAL A 567 12.88 -10.91 0.40
C VAL A 567 12.96 -11.81 1.64
N LEU A 568 14.17 -12.18 2.05
CA LEU A 568 14.45 -13.04 3.20
C LEU A 568 14.59 -12.26 4.51
N LEU A 569 14.50 -10.91 4.43
CA LEU A 569 14.47 -10.02 5.58
C LEU A 569 15.68 -10.17 6.51
N ALA A 570 16.86 -10.42 5.94
CA ALA A 570 18.13 -10.51 6.68
C ALA A 570 18.69 -9.14 7.11
N ARG A 571 17.94 -8.07 6.85
CA ARG A 571 18.19 -6.67 7.21
C ARG A 571 16.88 -5.89 7.25
N ALA A 572 16.87 -4.73 7.90
CA ALA A 572 15.73 -3.83 7.82
C ALA A 572 15.64 -3.14 6.44
N PRO A 573 14.43 -2.80 5.98
CA PRO A 573 14.23 -2.12 4.70
C PRO A 573 14.63 -0.63 4.79
N ARG A 574 15.06 -0.07 3.66
CA ARG A 574 15.41 1.35 3.48
C ARG A 574 14.55 1.93 2.36
N TYR A 575 13.66 2.86 2.67
CA TYR A 575 12.83 3.58 1.71
C TYR A 575 12.39 4.94 2.27
N HIS A 576 12.03 5.86 1.37
CA HIS A 576 11.47 7.17 1.73
C HIS A 576 10.11 7.02 2.43
N ILE A 577 9.84 7.87 3.41
CA ILE A 577 8.52 7.96 4.03
C ILE A 577 7.47 8.44 3.01
N PRO A 578 6.19 8.06 3.15
CA PRO A 578 5.11 8.55 2.30
C PRO A 578 5.05 10.08 2.23
N ALA A 579 4.59 10.59 1.09
CA ALA A 579 4.50 12.02 0.79
C ALA A 579 3.92 12.90 1.91
N GLU A 580 2.82 12.46 2.52
CA GLU A 580 2.14 13.18 3.58
C GLU A 580 3.03 13.32 4.82
N LEU A 581 3.86 12.30 5.09
CA LEU A 581 4.76 12.27 6.25
C LEU A 581 6.03 13.11 6.03
N VAL A 582 6.43 13.37 4.78
CA VAL A 582 7.52 14.32 4.46
C VAL A 582 7.14 15.71 4.96
N LYS A 583 5.92 16.16 4.65
CA LYS A 583 5.38 17.43 5.18
C LYS A 583 5.30 17.40 6.71
N ASP A 584 4.79 16.30 7.28
CA ASP A 584 4.67 16.15 8.73
C ASP A 584 6.01 16.26 9.45
N LEU A 585 7.07 15.65 8.91
CA LEU A 585 8.42 15.71 9.46
C LEU A 585 8.94 17.16 9.49
N VAL A 586 8.78 17.89 8.39
CA VAL A 586 9.21 19.29 8.25
C VAL A 586 8.47 20.19 9.25
N LEU A 587 7.15 20.02 9.37
CA LEU A 587 6.34 20.79 10.31
C LEU A 587 6.62 20.43 11.78
N ALA A 588 6.80 19.14 12.08
CA ALA A 588 7.04 18.67 13.44
C ALA A 588 8.40 19.13 13.98
N SER A 589 9.46 18.97 13.19
CA SER A 589 10.83 19.32 13.57
C SER A 589 11.04 20.84 13.68
N SER A 590 10.38 21.63 12.82
CA SER A 590 10.38 23.10 12.93
C SER A 590 9.51 23.66 14.05
N GLY A 591 8.55 22.87 14.55
CA GLY A 591 7.56 23.27 15.55
C GLY A 591 6.38 24.07 15.01
N LEU A 592 6.19 24.07 13.69
CA LEU A 592 5.01 24.65 13.05
C LEU A 592 3.78 23.75 13.15
N LEU A 593 3.97 22.44 13.30
CA LEU A 593 2.90 21.44 13.22
C LEU A 593 1.67 21.78 14.08
N ASN A 594 0.55 21.97 13.42
CA ASN A 594 -0.78 21.98 14.01
C ASN A 594 -1.23 20.53 14.25
N ARG A 595 -1.40 20.15 15.52
CA ARG A 595 -1.76 18.80 15.96
C ARG A 595 -3.27 18.55 16.01
N THR A 596 -4.07 19.43 15.41
CA THR A 596 -5.53 19.30 15.36
C THR A 596 -5.93 18.11 14.49
N ILE A 597 -6.58 17.12 15.12
CA ILE A 597 -7.10 15.91 14.47
C ILE A 597 -8.50 16.18 13.92
N GLY A 598 -8.74 15.70 12.70
CA GLY A 598 -10.03 15.71 12.03
C GLY A 598 -10.44 17.09 11.51
N GLY A 599 -11.63 17.20 10.92
CA GLY A 599 -12.16 18.45 10.37
C GLY A 599 -11.71 18.72 8.94
N PRO A 600 -12.29 19.71 8.24
CA PRO A 600 -12.11 19.90 6.80
C PRO A 600 -10.64 19.92 6.33
N SER A 601 -10.39 19.39 5.14
CA SER A 601 -9.09 19.47 4.49
C SER A 601 -8.75 20.92 4.11
N VAL A 602 -7.46 21.21 4.01
CA VAL A 602 -6.89 22.55 3.82
C VAL A 602 -6.05 22.62 2.55
N LYS A 603 -5.90 23.82 2.00
CA LYS A 603 -5.17 24.14 0.79
C LYS A 603 -3.85 24.85 1.15
N PRO A 604 -2.74 24.11 1.40
CA PRO A 604 -1.45 24.69 1.74
C PRO A 604 -0.78 25.39 0.54
N TYR A 605 0.50 25.73 0.63
CA TYR A 605 1.26 26.26 -0.50
C TYR A 605 1.19 25.36 -1.73
N GLN A 606 0.95 25.95 -2.90
CA GLN A 606 1.19 25.32 -4.20
C GLN A 606 1.59 26.38 -5.25
N PRO A 607 2.20 25.96 -6.38
CA PRO A 607 2.42 26.86 -7.52
C PRO A 607 1.10 27.42 -8.09
N PRO A 608 1.05 28.71 -8.46
CA PRO A 608 -0.16 29.32 -9.03
C PRO A 608 -0.48 28.76 -10.42
N GLY A 609 -1.76 28.77 -10.82
CA GLY A 609 -2.20 28.48 -12.19
C GLY A 609 -2.50 27.00 -12.50
N LEU A 610 -2.21 26.07 -11.59
CA LEU A 610 -2.39 24.64 -11.83
C LEU A 610 -3.87 24.26 -11.99
N TRP A 611 -4.75 24.77 -11.13
CA TRP A 611 -6.18 24.45 -11.19
C TRP A 611 -6.86 25.14 -12.37
N GLU A 612 -6.45 26.38 -12.63
CA GLU A 612 -6.97 27.24 -13.68
C GLU A 612 -6.65 26.68 -15.07
N SER A 613 -5.47 26.07 -15.22
CA SER A 613 -5.05 25.43 -16.49
C SER A 613 -5.74 24.11 -16.80
N ALA A 614 -6.19 23.38 -15.76
CA ALA A 614 -6.71 22.03 -15.88
C ALA A 614 -8.25 21.96 -15.85
N THR A 615 -8.93 23.01 -15.38
CA THR A 615 -10.39 23.07 -15.37
C THR A 615 -10.90 23.66 -16.68
N ALA A 616 -11.48 22.80 -17.54
CA ALA A 616 -12.07 23.20 -18.81
C ALA A 616 -13.20 24.22 -18.61
N GLY A 617 -13.15 25.33 -19.35
CA GLY A 617 -14.19 26.37 -19.36
C GLY A 617 -14.11 27.40 -18.23
N GLY A 618 -13.24 27.25 -17.23
CA GLY A 618 -13.08 28.21 -16.12
C GLY A 618 -14.26 28.27 -15.12
N ASP A 619 -15.38 27.65 -15.45
CA ASP A 619 -16.59 27.55 -14.65
C ASP A 619 -16.50 26.37 -13.65
N GLY A 620 -16.84 26.59 -12.38
CA GLY A 620 -16.85 25.56 -11.33
C GLY A 620 -16.23 26.03 -10.00
N MET A 621 -16.62 25.44 -8.87
CA MET A 621 -16.21 25.93 -7.54
C MET A 621 -14.74 25.65 -7.20
N LEU A 622 -14.10 24.75 -7.94
CA LEU A 622 -12.70 24.37 -7.81
C LEU A 622 -11.86 24.81 -9.02
N SER A 623 -12.29 25.82 -9.78
CA SER A 623 -11.52 26.34 -10.92
C SER A 623 -10.27 27.14 -10.50
N THR A 624 -10.33 27.84 -9.38
CA THR A 624 -9.23 28.66 -8.85
C THR A 624 -8.70 28.09 -7.53
N TYR A 625 -7.38 28.03 -7.39
CA TYR A 625 -6.78 27.62 -6.11
C TYR A 625 -6.66 28.79 -5.15
N ASN A 626 -7.48 28.78 -4.10
CA ASN A 626 -7.41 29.73 -3.00
C ASN A 626 -6.64 29.11 -1.83
N GLN A 627 -5.42 29.55 -1.61
CA GLN A 627 -4.57 29.10 -0.50
C GLN A 627 -5.21 29.47 0.85
N ASP A 628 -5.20 28.53 1.80
CA ASP A 628 -5.58 28.81 3.19
C ASP A 628 -4.40 29.47 3.95
N HIS A 629 -4.68 30.19 5.03
CA HIS A 629 -3.66 30.93 5.78
C HIS A 629 -3.59 30.53 7.26
N GLY A 630 -2.53 30.97 7.95
CA GLY A 630 -2.38 30.77 9.39
C GLY A 630 -2.30 29.30 9.81
N PRO A 631 -2.94 28.88 10.92
CA PRO A 631 -2.85 27.50 11.44
C PRO A 631 -3.28 26.40 10.45
N ALA A 632 -4.02 26.74 9.39
CA ALA A 632 -4.43 25.80 8.35
C ALA A 632 -3.25 25.31 7.50
N LEU A 633 -2.26 26.17 7.21
CA LEU A 633 -1.08 25.80 6.43
C LEU A 633 -0.27 24.66 7.06
N TYR A 634 -0.26 24.64 8.40
CA TYR A 634 0.58 23.76 9.20
C TYR A 634 -0.13 22.50 9.68
N ARG A 635 -1.28 22.15 9.10
CA ARG A 635 -1.91 20.84 9.32
C ARG A 635 -1.10 19.73 8.68
N ARG A 636 -1.22 18.52 9.24
CA ARG A 636 -0.59 17.30 8.70
C ARG A 636 -0.90 17.09 7.23
N GLY A 637 0.00 16.43 6.51
CA GLY A 637 -0.10 16.15 5.08
C GLY A 637 -1.39 15.45 4.68
N MET A 638 -1.92 14.55 5.52
CA MET A 638 -3.18 13.84 5.28
C MET A 638 -4.43 14.74 5.22
N TYR A 639 -4.32 15.99 5.70
CA TYR A 639 -5.39 16.99 5.63
C TYR A 639 -5.25 17.92 4.44
N THR A 640 -4.29 17.67 3.55
CA THR A 640 -4.16 18.44 2.30
C THR A 640 -5.34 18.11 1.39
N PHE A 641 -6.01 19.14 0.88
CA PHE A 641 -7.15 19.00 -0.02
C PHE A 641 -6.76 18.24 -1.29
N ILE A 642 -7.43 17.12 -1.56
CA ILE A 642 -7.20 16.33 -2.77
C ILE A 642 -8.29 16.62 -3.80
N LYS A 643 -7.94 17.41 -4.81
CA LYS A 643 -8.71 17.52 -6.07
C LYS A 643 -8.29 16.39 -6.98
N ARG A 644 -9.20 15.51 -7.40
CA ARG A 644 -8.87 14.29 -8.16
C ARG A 644 -8.27 14.58 -9.53
N THR A 645 -8.84 15.55 -10.24
CA THR A 645 -8.36 15.97 -11.57
C THR A 645 -7.01 16.68 -11.53
N VAL A 646 -6.65 17.30 -10.40
CA VAL A 646 -5.38 18.02 -10.20
C VAL A 646 -4.85 17.76 -8.78
N PRO A 647 -4.23 16.60 -8.53
CA PRO A 647 -3.71 16.26 -7.21
C PRO A 647 -2.64 17.27 -6.73
N PRO A 648 -2.43 17.43 -5.41
CA PRO A 648 -1.40 18.31 -4.88
C PRO A 648 -0.01 17.96 -5.46
N PRO A 649 0.71 18.91 -6.08
CA PRO A 649 1.90 18.60 -6.89
C PRO A 649 3.05 18.02 -6.06
N SER A 650 3.28 18.53 -4.85
CA SER A 650 4.31 17.98 -3.95
C SER A 650 3.98 16.56 -3.54
N LEU A 651 2.71 16.24 -3.25
CA LEU A 651 2.31 14.87 -2.91
C LEU A 651 2.47 13.92 -4.10
N ALA A 652 2.12 14.36 -5.30
CA ALA A 652 2.29 13.57 -6.52
C ALA A 652 3.77 13.25 -6.82
N ILE A 653 4.68 14.22 -6.63
CA ILE A 653 6.15 14.03 -6.80
C ILE A 653 6.71 12.99 -5.80
N PHE A 654 6.11 12.88 -4.62
CA PHE A 654 6.44 11.88 -3.60
C PHE A 654 5.53 10.62 -3.65
N ASP A 655 5.02 10.29 -4.85
CA ASP A 655 4.30 9.05 -5.16
C ASP A 655 2.97 8.86 -4.36
N ALA A 656 2.31 9.93 -3.93
CA ALA A 656 0.98 9.80 -3.33
C ALA A 656 -0.06 9.31 -4.35
N SER A 657 -1.06 8.55 -3.87
CA SER A 657 -2.19 8.13 -4.70
C SER A 657 -3.00 9.33 -5.18
N ASN A 658 -3.35 9.34 -6.47
CA ASN A 658 -4.26 10.31 -7.08
C ASN A 658 -5.74 10.10 -6.68
N ARG A 659 -6.04 9.00 -5.97
CA ARG A 659 -7.38 8.66 -5.45
C ARG A 659 -8.44 8.43 -6.53
N ASP A 660 -8.02 8.07 -7.75
CA ASP A 660 -8.93 7.74 -8.86
C ASP A 660 -9.51 6.33 -8.76
N GLN A 661 -8.71 5.38 -8.28
CA GLN A 661 -9.06 3.96 -8.14
C GLN A 661 -8.54 3.41 -6.82
N CYS A 662 -9.02 2.23 -6.41
CA CYS A 662 -8.54 1.55 -5.22
C CYS A 662 -7.04 1.23 -5.34
N GLU A 663 -6.23 1.88 -4.49
CA GLU A 663 -4.78 1.72 -4.45
C GLU A 663 -4.39 0.92 -3.19
N VAL A 664 -3.88 -0.29 -3.39
CA VAL A 664 -3.50 -1.21 -2.29
C VAL A 664 -2.01 -1.17 -1.95
N GLY A 665 -1.21 -0.53 -2.81
CA GLY A 665 0.22 -0.27 -2.61
C GLY A 665 0.66 0.82 -3.56
N ARG A 666 1.46 1.77 -3.05
CA ARG A 666 2.01 2.88 -3.83
C ARG A 666 3.30 2.49 -4.52
N SER A 667 3.57 3.10 -5.67
CA SER A 667 4.91 3.13 -6.23
C SER A 667 5.87 3.86 -5.28
N LYS A 668 7.16 3.51 -5.32
CA LYS A 668 8.21 4.17 -4.55
C LYS A 668 9.34 4.53 -5.49
N THR A 669 9.52 5.81 -5.75
CA THR A 669 10.56 6.33 -6.62
C THR A 669 11.57 7.15 -5.82
N ASN A 670 12.79 7.23 -6.35
CA ASN A 670 13.82 8.14 -5.88
C ASN A 670 14.24 8.99 -7.07
N THR A 671 13.70 10.21 -7.16
CA THR A 671 13.89 11.09 -8.31
C THR A 671 14.55 12.40 -7.89
N PRO A 672 15.35 13.04 -8.76
CA PRO A 672 15.90 14.37 -8.50
C PRO A 672 14.83 15.43 -8.20
N LEU A 673 13.60 15.26 -8.71
CA LEU A 673 12.48 16.16 -8.45
C LEU A 673 12.10 16.20 -6.96
N GLN A 674 12.17 15.07 -6.25
CA GLN A 674 11.91 15.03 -4.81
C GLN A 674 12.91 15.89 -4.02
N ALA A 675 14.20 15.82 -4.37
CA ALA A 675 15.23 16.68 -3.78
C ALA A 675 15.01 18.17 -4.13
N LEU A 676 14.58 18.47 -5.37
CA LEU A 676 14.25 19.84 -5.77
C LEU A 676 13.04 20.39 -5.02
N VAL A 677 12.03 19.57 -4.69
CA VAL A 677 10.93 19.97 -3.81
C VAL A 677 11.45 20.29 -2.41
N MET A 678 12.27 19.42 -1.81
CA MET A 678 12.87 19.67 -0.49
C MET A 678 13.74 20.93 -0.44
N MET A 679 14.33 21.33 -1.56
CA MET A 679 15.15 22.53 -1.66
C MET A 679 14.34 23.83 -1.87
N ASN A 680 13.18 23.76 -2.54
CA ASN A 680 12.49 24.95 -3.05
C ASN A 680 11.06 25.13 -2.55
N ASP A 681 10.41 24.12 -1.97
CA ASP A 681 9.04 24.23 -1.51
C ASP A 681 8.92 25.30 -0.39
N PRO A 682 7.96 26.23 -0.49
CA PRO A 682 7.77 27.27 0.52
C PRO A 682 7.61 26.72 1.94
N THR A 683 6.98 25.55 2.11
CA THR A 683 6.80 24.88 3.40
C THR A 683 8.16 24.54 4.03
N VAL A 684 9.10 24.01 3.25
CA VAL A 684 10.43 23.60 3.75
C VAL A 684 11.30 24.82 4.06
N LEU A 685 11.27 25.83 3.20
CA LEU A 685 12.02 27.06 3.39
C LEU A 685 11.52 27.86 4.59
N GLU A 686 10.20 28.00 4.74
CA GLU A 686 9.58 28.63 5.91
C GLU A 686 9.89 27.85 7.19
N ALA A 687 9.73 26.52 7.20
CA ALA A 687 10.06 25.67 8.34
C ALA A 687 11.54 25.79 8.74
N SER A 688 12.44 25.92 7.75
CA SER A 688 13.87 26.17 7.99
C SER A 688 14.11 27.50 8.69
N ARG A 689 13.43 28.55 8.23
CA ARG A 689 13.50 29.89 8.83
C ARG A 689 12.95 29.91 10.25
N VAL A 690 11.81 29.26 10.48
CA VAL A 690 11.17 29.21 11.81
C VAL A 690 12.02 28.41 12.79
N LEU A 691 12.57 27.27 12.38
CA LEU A 691 13.48 26.51 13.23
C LEU A 691 14.75 27.30 13.57
N ALA A 692 15.36 27.97 12.58
CA ALA A 692 16.51 28.86 12.80
C ALA A 692 16.19 29.95 13.83
N ALA A 693 15.03 30.60 13.69
CA ALA A 693 14.59 31.65 14.62
C ALA A 693 14.36 31.12 16.04
N ARG A 694 13.75 29.94 16.18
CA ARG A 694 13.55 29.30 17.49
C ARG A 694 14.88 28.99 18.16
N LEU A 695 15.81 28.39 17.43
CA LEU A 695 17.13 28.04 17.95
C LEU A 695 17.93 29.28 18.34
N LEU A 696 17.91 30.35 17.53
CA LEU A 696 18.63 31.61 17.82
C LEU A 696 18.18 32.31 19.10
N ARG A 697 16.97 32.05 19.61
CA ARG A 697 16.50 32.55 20.91
C ARG A 697 17.10 31.81 22.10
N GLU A 698 17.71 30.64 21.88
CA GLU A 698 18.34 29.86 22.94
C GLU A 698 19.73 30.42 23.29
N ASN A 699 20.04 30.45 24.59
CA ASN A 699 21.33 30.89 25.11
C ASN A 699 22.39 29.78 24.97
N SER A 700 22.84 29.53 23.74
CA SER A 700 23.80 28.47 23.39
C SER A 700 24.70 28.87 22.21
N GLY A 701 25.79 28.15 21.96
CA GLY A 701 26.65 28.39 20.79
C GLY A 701 26.00 27.94 19.48
N ILE A 702 26.53 28.40 18.33
CA ILE A 702 26.03 27.99 17.01
C ILE A 702 26.19 26.47 16.77
N GLU A 703 27.29 25.90 17.26
CA GLU A 703 27.57 24.46 17.22
C GLU A 703 26.43 23.66 17.88
N THR A 704 26.05 24.03 19.10
CA THR A 704 24.94 23.39 19.83
C THR A 704 23.62 23.53 19.09
N LYS A 705 23.36 24.69 18.47
CA LYS A 705 22.14 24.95 17.68
C LYS A 705 22.07 24.06 16.44
N ILE A 706 23.16 23.96 15.69
CA ILE A 706 23.27 23.08 14.52
C ILE A 706 23.08 21.62 14.94
N GLY A 707 23.73 21.18 16.02
CA GLY A 707 23.57 19.82 16.54
C GLY A 707 22.12 19.52 16.96
N LYS A 708 21.44 20.50 17.57
CA LYS A 708 20.02 20.37 17.94
C LYS A 708 19.11 20.31 16.72
N ALA A 709 19.35 21.14 15.69
CA ALA A 709 18.62 21.07 14.42
C ALA A 709 18.77 19.70 13.76
N PHE A 710 20.00 19.17 13.71
CA PHE A 710 20.28 17.85 13.15
C PHE A 710 19.53 16.75 13.90
N ARG A 711 19.51 16.78 15.24
CA ARG A 711 18.73 15.83 16.05
C ARG A 711 17.22 15.94 15.82
N LEU A 712 16.68 17.13 15.63
CA LEU A 712 15.24 17.33 15.38
C LEU A 712 14.81 16.79 14.01
N ILE A 713 15.66 16.91 12.99
CA ILE A 713 15.34 16.56 11.59
C ILE A 713 15.74 15.11 11.26
N VAL A 714 16.97 14.74 11.60
CA VAL A 714 17.55 13.43 11.24
C VAL A 714 17.28 12.37 12.33
N ASN A 715 17.01 12.81 13.57
CA ASN A 715 16.74 11.97 14.75
C ASN A 715 17.91 11.12 15.23
N ARG A 716 19.14 11.60 15.03
CA ARG A 716 20.36 11.13 15.67
C ARG A 716 21.33 12.28 15.91
N LYS A 717 22.41 12.05 16.65
CA LYS A 717 23.50 13.03 16.72
C LYS A 717 24.26 13.10 15.37
N PRO A 718 24.69 14.29 14.94
CA PRO A 718 25.63 14.40 13.82
C PRO A 718 26.97 13.80 14.23
N THR A 719 27.64 13.18 13.27
CA THR A 719 29.04 12.79 13.41
C THR A 719 29.94 14.03 13.50
N PRO A 720 31.18 13.93 14.03
CA PRO A 720 32.09 15.05 14.07
C PRO A 720 32.34 15.70 12.70
N GLN A 721 32.39 14.90 11.64
CA GLN A 721 32.55 15.38 10.26
C GLN A 721 31.32 16.16 9.78
N GLU A 722 30.12 15.60 9.93
CA GLU A 722 28.87 16.29 9.56
C GLU A 722 28.74 17.62 10.31
N GLN A 723 29.02 17.60 11.61
CA GLN A 723 29.00 18.80 12.46
C GLN A 723 29.98 19.87 11.93
N SER A 724 31.21 19.48 11.62
CA SER A 724 32.22 20.40 11.09
C SER A 724 31.79 21.01 9.76
N VAL A 725 31.25 20.21 8.83
CA VAL A 725 30.78 20.69 7.51
C VAL A 725 29.66 21.71 7.67
N LEU A 726 28.68 21.44 8.55
CA LEU A 726 27.55 22.34 8.79
C LEU A 726 27.99 23.67 9.44
N ILE A 727 28.97 23.64 10.34
CA ILE A 727 29.54 24.85 10.96
C ILE A 727 30.32 25.68 9.94
N THR A 728 31.15 25.04 9.11
CA THR A 728 31.88 25.72 8.04
C THR A 728 30.91 26.40 7.07
N TYR A 729 29.88 25.69 6.62
CA TYR A 729 28.86 26.24 5.73
C TYR A 729 28.10 27.42 6.36
N PHE A 730 27.78 27.37 7.66
CA PHE A 730 27.23 28.54 8.36
C PHE A 730 28.17 29.75 8.30
N GLY A 731 29.46 29.54 8.52
CA GLY A 731 30.49 30.58 8.46
C GLY A 731 30.62 31.21 7.08
N GLU A 732 30.59 30.38 6.03
CA GLU A 732 30.60 30.82 4.62
C GLU A 732 29.38 31.67 4.29
N GLU A 733 28.18 31.21 4.65
CA GLU A 733 26.93 31.98 4.45
C GLU A 733 26.95 33.32 5.21
N MET A 734 27.52 33.35 6.41
CA MET A 734 27.73 34.59 7.17
C MET A 734 28.69 35.57 6.48
N GLN A 735 29.58 35.11 5.60
CA GLN A 735 30.49 35.97 4.83
C GLN A 735 29.87 36.41 3.49
N THR A 736 29.21 35.49 2.78
CA THR A 736 28.72 35.71 1.41
C THR A 736 27.40 36.48 1.36
N MET A 737 26.55 36.39 2.40
CA MET A 737 25.24 37.06 2.40
C MET A 737 25.36 38.58 2.42
N LYS A 738 24.75 39.21 1.40
CA LYS A 738 24.64 40.66 1.28
C LYS A 738 23.39 41.16 1.99
N THR A 739 23.49 42.27 2.72
CA THR A 739 22.39 42.85 3.49
C THR A 739 21.13 43.11 2.66
N LYS A 740 21.30 43.51 1.39
CA LYS A 740 20.19 43.79 0.47
C LYS A 740 19.31 42.57 0.13
N ASP A 741 19.86 41.35 0.25
CA ASP A 741 19.16 40.12 -0.14
C ASP A 741 18.42 39.48 1.04
N LEU A 742 18.69 39.93 2.29
CA LEU A 742 18.17 39.32 3.51
C LEU A 742 16.64 39.38 3.60
N GLU A 743 16.03 40.52 3.29
CA GLU A 743 14.56 40.65 3.33
C GLU A 743 13.90 39.66 2.36
N LYS A 744 14.44 39.52 1.15
CA LYS A 744 13.89 38.61 0.14
C LYS A 744 14.00 37.14 0.57
N VAL A 745 15.15 36.74 1.13
CA VAL A 745 15.38 35.37 1.61
C VAL A 745 14.46 35.04 2.78
N LEU A 746 14.25 35.99 3.69
CA LEU A 746 13.46 35.79 4.91
C LEU A 746 11.94 35.95 4.70
N ALA A 747 11.50 36.51 3.57
CA ALA A 747 10.09 36.74 3.25
C ALA A 747 9.31 35.48 2.84
N VAL A 748 9.94 34.31 2.77
CA VAL A 748 9.27 33.06 2.39
C VAL A 748 8.33 32.55 3.49
N GLY A 749 7.11 32.20 3.09
CA GLY A 749 6.04 31.69 3.95
C GLY A 749 5.28 32.78 4.71
N ASP A 750 4.20 32.39 5.38
CA ASP A 750 3.23 33.25 6.05
C ASP A 750 3.59 33.50 7.51
N TYR A 751 4.40 32.63 8.11
CA TYR A 751 4.77 32.71 9.51
C TYR A 751 5.64 33.95 9.73
N PRO A 752 5.28 34.85 10.66
CA PRO A 752 5.95 36.13 10.79
C PRO A 752 7.44 35.98 11.15
N VAL A 753 8.27 36.83 10.55
CA VAL A 753 9.68 36.96 10.93
C VAL A 753 9.76 37.71 12.26
N PRO A 754 10.48 37.21 13.29
CA PRO A 754 10.63 37.93 14.54
C PRO A 754 11.34 39.28 14.36
N GLU A 755 10.83 40.35 14.95
CA GLU A 755 11.42 41.70 14.82
C GLU A 755 12.80 41.83 15.49
N LYS A 756 12.98 41.22 16.66
CA LYS A 756 14.19 41.32 17.49
C LYS A 756 15.13 40.12 17.27
N ILE A 757 15.65 39.97 16.06
CA ILE A 757 16.60 38.90 15.71
C ILE A 757 17.66 39.40 14.73
N ASP A 758 18.89 38.88 14.83
CA ASP A 758 19.92 39.12 13.84
C ASP A 758 19.54 38.44 12.52
N LYS A 759 19.09 39.25 11.55
CA LYS A 759 18.60 38.78 10.24
C LYS A 759 19.68 38.05 9.43
N LYS A 760 20.96 38.43 9.58
CA LYS A 760 22.06 37.78 8.85
C LYS A 760 22.29 36.37 9.42
N ARG A 761 22.36 36.24 10.75
CA ARG A 761 22.46 34.94 11.43
C ARG A 761 21.25 34.06 11.16
N LEU A 762 20.05 34.65 11.12
CA LEU A 762 18.81 33.94 10.82
C LEU A 762 18.86 33.33 9.41
N ALA A 763 19.21 34.13 8.41
CA ALA A 763 19.31 33.65 7.02
C ALA A 763 20.40 32.58 6.86
N ALA A 764 21.58 32.76 7.46
CA ALA A 764 22.66 31.77 7.40
C ALA A 764 22.25 30.43 8.06
N LEU A 765 21.66 30.47 9.26
CA LEU A 765 21.20 29.24 9.93
C LEU A 765 20.01 28.59 9.19
N MET A 766 19.12 29.38 8.58
CA MET A 766 18.06 28.88 7.72
C MET A 766 18.63 28.06 6.55
N ARG A 767 19.72 28.51 5.90
CA ARG A 767 20.38 27.77 4.81
C ARG A 767 20.97 26.45 5.28
N VAL A 768 21.62 26.43 6.44
CA VAL A 768 22.13 25.20 7.05
C VAL A 768 21.00 24.22 7.32
N ILE A 769 19.88 24.68 7.88
CA ILE A 769 18.72 23.83 8.19
C ILE A 769 18.06 23.31 6.91
N SER A 770 17.92 24.14 5.88
CA SER A 770 17.42 23.71 4.57
C SER A 770 18.30 22.62 3.96
N MET A 771 19.62 22.72 4.12
CA MET A 771 20.55 21.66 3.71
C MET A 771 20.34 20.36 4.49
N ILE A 772 20.08 20.42 5.80
CA ILE A 772 19.78 19.23 6.62
C ILE A 772 18.46 18.58 6.15
N TYR A 773 17.41 19.35 5.88
CA TYR A 773 16.15 18.80 5.35
C TYR A 773 16.35 18.10 4.00
N ASN A 774 17.27 18.56 3.17
CA ASN A 774 17.53 18.00 1.85
C ASN A 774 18.44 16.75 1.86
N LEU A 775 18.84 16.25 3.04
CA LEU A 775 19.50 14.96 3.15
C LEU A 775 18.50 13.83 2.86
N GLU A 776 18.92 12.82 2.09
CA GLU A 776 18.13 11.60 1.86
C GLU A 776 17.73 10.93 3.19
N GLU A 777 18.64 10.94 4.17
CA GLU A 777 18.38 10.38 5.51
C GLU A 777 17.25 11.10 6.25
N SER A 778 17.01 12.39 6.00
CA SER A 778 15.93 13.15 6.66
C SER A 778 14.57 12.55 6.34
N ILE A 779 14.34 12.16 5.08
CA ILE A 779 13.08 11.55 4.61
C ILE A 779 13.12 10.02 4.56
N THR A 780 14.18 9.39 5.07
CA THR A 780 14.28 7.93 5.20
C THR A 780 14.02 7.52 6.64
N LYS A 781 13.22 6.46 6.85
CA LYS A 781 12.82 6.03 8.19
C LYS A 781 13.93 5.39 9.03
N SER A 782 15.08 5.04 8.44
CA SER A 782 16.20 4.35 9.10
C SER A 782 17.53 4.64 8.45
#